data_AF-A0A2C9WDZ7-F1
#
_entry.id   AF-A0A2C9WDZ7-F1
#
_cell.length_a   1.000
_cell.length_b   1.000
_cell.length_c   1.000
_cell.angle_alpha   90.00
_cell.angle_beta   90.00
_cell.angle_gamma   90.00
#
_symmetry.space_group_name_H-M   'P 1'
#
loop_
_entity.id
_entity.type
_entity.pdbx_description
1 polymer ?
#
loop_
_entity_poly.entity_id
_entity_poly.type
_entity_poly.pdbx_seq_one_letter_code
_entity_poly.pdbx_strand_id
1 'polypeptide(L)'
;MPSGSNPARLPTFHASALGPWHSVIAYDGCVRLCLHAWARGCMEAPMFLENECALLRESFSVQNVLLQSEEELLAKRSSELVNEGAAPKPKKIIGKMKVQVRKVKTVLDPPTGCSMSSLTLRAPNLKLKSVQYCFSKLHSTLSTAWQAFRKIRVAPRIPANGSFSRQSLAYVHASTQYIKQVSGLLKIGVTSLRNSSSSYEVVQETYSCLLRLKSSAEEDAIRMQPGSGETHVFFPDSLGDDLIVEVQDSKGKCYGRVLAQVATIADDPVDKLRWWSIYREPEHELVGKLQLYINYSTSSDDSNLKCGSVAETVAYDLVLETAMKVQHFQQRNLLLYGSWKWLLTEFASYYGVSDVYTKLRYLSYIMDVATPTADCLTLVYDLLMPVIMKGHSKSTLSHQENRLLGEIKDQIEQILALAFENYKSLDDSSLSGVMDVFKPATGLAAPALEPAVKLYTLLHDILSPEAQTNLTHYFQAAAKKRSRRHLTETDEFVTNNNEAILMDSVAMSTAYQKMACLCLNFKNEIFTDIEIHNQHILPSFIDLPNLSSSIYSTELCNRLRAFLLACPPSGPSPPVAELVIATADFQKDLAIWNISPVKGGVDAKELFHLYIMLWIQDKRLSLLESCKLDKVKWSGVRTQHSTTPFIDEMYDRLRETLENYEVIICRWPEYIFVLENAIADVEKAIVEALDKQYADVLAPLKENLTPKKFGFKYVKKLTQRSVCSYTVPDELGILLNSMKRMLDVLRPKIEIQFKSWGSCIPDGGNTAPGERLSEVTVMLRAKFRSYLQAVVEKLAENTKLQNTTKLKKILQEAKESVVESDIRGRMQPLKDQLTNTINQLQSVFETHVFVAICRGFWDRMGQDVLNFLENRKENRSWYKGSRIAVSVLDDAFASQMQQLLGNALQEKDLEPPRSIMEVRSMLCKDAPNHKKSSYYY
;
A
#
# COMPACT_ATOMS: atom_id res chain seq x y z
N MET A 1 15.56 18.69 33.24
CA MET A 1 16.78 18.13 32.62
C MET A 1 16.35 17.20 31.50
N PRO A 2 16.38 17.63 30.23
CA PRO A 2 16.03 16.74 29.13
C PRO A 2 17.26 15.91 28.74
N SER A 3 17.17 14.61 29.00
CA SER A 3 18.08 13.57 28.54
C SER A 3 17.84 13.31 27.05
N GLY A 4 18.77 13.71 26.18
CA GLY A 4 18.69 13.40 24.75
C GLY A 4 19.59 14.19 23.79
N SER A 5 20.51 15.04 24.26
CA SER A 5 21.45 15.71 23.34
C SER A 5 22.60 14.76 22.99
N ASN A 6 22.60 14.24 21.77
CA ASN A 6 23.82 13.64 21.19
C ASN A 6 24.98 14.65 21.31
N PRO A 7 26.20 14.22 21.67
CA PRO A 7 27.35 15.12 21.76
C PRO A 7 27.61 15.76 20.39
N ALA A 8 28.01 17.03 20.39
CA ALA A 8 28.35 17.76 19.18
C ALA A 8 29.47 17.05 18.40
N ARG A 9 29.33 16.94 17.08
CA ARG A 9 30.37 16.34 16.24
C ARG A 9 31.62 17.22 16.22
N LEU A 10 32.77 16.56 16.35
CA LEU A 10 34.10 17.17 16.26
C LEU A 10 34.82 16.64 15.01
N PRO A 11 35.64 17.46 14.34
CA PRO A 11 36.38 17.05 13.15
C PRO A 11 37.45 16.01 13.47
N THR A 12 37.77 15.15 12.51
CA THR A 12 38.82 14.13 12.67
C THR A 12 40.16 14.73 12.31
N PHE A 13 40.96 15.07 13.33
CA PHE A 13 42.27 15.67 13.12
C PHE A 13 43.31 14.60 12.73
N HIS A 14 43.73 14.62 11.46
CA HIS A 14 44.66 13.66 10.86
C HIS A 14 46.12 14.14 10.86
N ALA A 15 46.38 15.44 10.78
CA ALA A 15 47.72 16.00 10.68
C ALA A 15 48.46 15.94 12.03
N SER A 16 47.75 16.17 13.13
CA SER A 16 48.31 16.06 14.50
C SER A 16 48.70 14.63 14.90
N ALA A 17 48.31 13.61 14.13
CA ALA A 17 48.75 12.23 14.30
C ALA A 17 50.13 11.93 13.68
N LEU A 18 50.69 12.82 12.85
CA LEU A 18 51.97 12.65 12.13
C LEU A 18 53.21 12.79 13.04
N GLY A 19 53.02 12.97 14.36
CA GLY A 19 54.06 12.98 15.37
C GLY A 19 54.61 14.38 15.73
N PRO A 20 55.31 14.51 16.86
CA PRO A 20 55.70 15.82 17.43
C PRO A 20 56.60 16.66 16.54
N TRP A 21 57.42 16.03 15.68
CA TRP A 21 58.38 16.74 14.84
C TRP A 21 57.72 17.62 13.77
N HIS A 22 56.62 17.16 13.17
CA HIS A 22 55.87 17.97 12.21
C HIS A 22 55.23 19.20 12.88
N SER A 23 54.81 19.06 14.15
CA SER A 23 54.29 20.18 14.95
C SER A 23 55.38 21.22 15.26
N VAL A 24 56.62 20.80 15.51
CA VAL A 24 57.77 21.70 15.67
C VAL A 24 58.07 22.47 14.39
N ILE A 25 58.02 21.80 13.23
CA ILE A 25 58.25 22.44 11.92
C ILE A 25 57.16 23.47 11.61
N ALA A 26 55.89 23.13 11.83
CA ALA A 26 54.77 24.06 11.64
C ALA A 26 54.87 25.27 12.59
N TYR A 27 55.24 25.03 13.86
CA TYR A 27 55.49 26.07 14.85
C TYR A 27 56.61 27.03 14.41
N ASP A 28 57.78 26.52 14.02
CA ASP A 28 58.91 27.34 13.53
C ASP A 28 58.51 28.15 12.27
N GLY A 29 57.71 27.54 11.38
CA GLY A 29 57.12 28.23 10.24
C GLY A 29 56.23 29.42 10.63
N CYS A 30 55.31 29.22 11.58
CA CYS A 30 54.46 30.29 12.11
C CYS A 30 55.27 31.42 12.77
N VAL A 31 56.28 31.09 13.58
CA VAL A 31 57.12 32.09 14.26
C VAL A 31 57.90 32.94 13.25
N ARG A 32 58.52 32.31 12.24
CA ARG A 32 59.24 33.02 11.18
C ARG A 32 58.33 33.93 10.38
N LEU A 33 57.12 33.45 10.05
CA LEU A 33 56.10 34.24 9.37
C LEU A 33 55.69 35.46 10.20
N CYS A 34 55.36 35.27 11.48
CA CYS A 34 54.94 36.35 12.37
C CYS A 34 56.05 37.39 12.58
N LEU A 35 57.31 36.98 12.75
CA LEU A 35 58.45 37.91 12.85
C LEU A 35 58.62 38.74 11.56
N HIS A 36 58.50 38.09 10.41
CA HIS A 36 58.60 38.75 9.12
C HIS A 36 57.40 39.69 8.86
N ALA A 37 56.19 39.31 9.25
CA ALA A 37 55.00 40.14 9.14
C ALA A 37 55.03 41.34 10.11
N TRP A 38 55.52 41.14 11.34
CA TRP A 38 55.77 42.23 12.29
C TRP A 38 56.76 43.24 11.70
N ALA A 39 57.86 42.78 11.11
CA ALA A 39 58.84 43.66 10.47
C ALA A 39 58.24 44.50 9.32
N ARG A 40 57.11 44.07 8.74
CA ARG A 40 56.33 44.79 7.72
C ARG A 40 55.19 45.65 8.29
N GLY A 41 55.03 45.72 9.62
CA GLY A 41 54.03 46.55 10.29
C GLY A 41 52.64 45.93 10.41
N CYS A 42 52.51 44.60 10.35
CA CYS A 42 51.23 43.91 10.56
C CYS A 42 50.81 43.96 12.05
N MET A 43 49.54 44.30 12.31
CA MET A 43 48.99 44.49 13.66
C MET A 43 48.50 43.18 14.30
N GLU A 44 48.33 42.13 13.51
CA GLU A 44 47.89 40.80 13.92
C GLU A 44 49.06 39.88 14.33
N ALA A 45 50.28 40.17 13.86
CA ALA A 45 51.47 39.39 14.19
C ALA A 45 51.89 39.45 15.68
N PRO A 46 51.76 40.58 16.40
CA PRO A 46 52.23 40.69 17.78
C PRO A 46 51.66 39.69 18.76
N MET A 47 50.37 39.39 18.68
CA MET A 47 49.72 38.47 19.60
C MET A 47 50.26 37.03 19.54
N PHE A 48 50.87 36.64 18.43
CA PHE A 48 51.49 35.32 18.28
C PHE A 48 52.95 35.28 18.78
N LEU A 49 53.58 36.45 18.96
CA LEU A 49 54.97 36.59 19.43
C LEU A 49 55.05 36.98 20.92
N GLU A 50 53.95 37.38 21.54
CA GLU A 50 53.85 37.68 22.97
C GLU A 50 54.32 36.51 23.85
N ASN A 51 54.99 36.84 24.97
CA ASN A 51 55.51 35.90 25.96
C ASN A 51 56.31 34.74 25.34
N GLU A 52 57.28 35.06 24.48
CA GLU A 52 58.08 34.09 23.73
C GLU A 52 57.23 33.10 22.91
N CYS A 53 56.20 33.60 22.22
CA CYS A 53 55.26 32.79 21.44
C CYS A 53 54.47 31.78 22.30
N ALA A 54 54.13 32.11 23.55
CA ALA A 54 53.40 31.23 24.48
C ALA A 54 52.14 30.62 23.86
N LEU A 55 51.33 31.43 23.18
CA LEU A 55 50.10 30.99 22.50
C LEU A 55 50.41 29.91 21.45
N LEU A 56 51.44 30.09 20.62
CA LEU A 56 51.82 29.09 19.62
C LEU A 56 52.42 27.84 20.28
N ARG A 57 53.25 27.98 21.31
CA ARG A 57 53.85 26.84 22.04
C ARG A 57 52.80 25.95 22.69
N GLU A 58 51.79 26.56 23.32
CA GLU A 58 50.65 25.85 23.92
C GLU A 58 49.78 25.19 22.85
N SER A 59 49.41 25.94 21.81
CA SER A 59 48.48 25.48 20.78
C SER A 59 49.04 24.30 19.95
N PHE A 60 50.34 24.29 19.65
CA PHE A 60 51.00 23.16 18.99
C PHE A 60 51.47 22.06 19.96
N SER A 61 51.24 22.20 21.27
CA SER A 61 51.67 21.25 22.31
C SER A 61 53.19 20.99 22.33
N VAL A 62 53.99 22.02 22.04
CA VAL A 62 55.45 21.92 21.91
C VAL A 62 56.19 22.31 23.20
N GLN A 63 55.48 22.77 24.24
CA GLN A 63 56.03 23.18 25.54
C GLN A 63 56.97 22.17 26.21
N ASN A 64 56.75 20.86 26.00
CA ASN A 64 57.58 19.79 26.58
C ASN A 64 58.68 19.27 25.64
N VAL A 65 58.72 19.76 24.39
CA VAL A 65 59.64 19.27 23.33
C VAL A 65 60.70 20.32 22.98
N LEU A 66 60.36 21.61 23.04
CA LEU A 66 61.31 22.72 22.96
C LEU A 66 61.82 23.11 24.36
N LEU A 67 62.96 23.79 24.43
CA LEU A 67 63.50 24.34 25.68
C LEU A 67 62.41 25.21 26.34
N GLN A 68 62.06 24.90 27.59
CA GLN A 68 61.08 25.63 28.38
C GLN A 68 61.52 27.10 28.52
N SER A 69 60.55 28.02 28.53
CA SER A 69 60.82 29.45 28.73
C SER A 69 61.57 29.71 30.03
N GLU A 70 62.38 30.77 30.07
CA GLU A 70 63.10 31.18 31.28
C GLU A 70 62.11 31.48 32.42
N GLU A 71 60.92 32.00 32.10
CA GLU A 71 59.83 32.29 33.04
C GLU A 71 59.15 31.02 33.62
N GLU A 72 58.92 29.97 32.82
CA GLU A 72 58.36 28.69 33.31
C GLU A 72 59.36 27.86 34.12
N LEU A 73 60.66 27.93 33.77
CA LEU A 73 61.73 27.29 34.54
C LEU A 73 61.88 27.91 35.93
N LEU A 74 61.58 29.21 36.07
CA LEU A 74 61.55 29.90 37.35
C LEU A 74 60.27 29.56 38.16
N ALA A 75 59.16 29.23 37.51
CA ALA A 75 57.90 28.84 38.17
C ALA A 75 57.88 27.35 38.63
N LYS A 76 58.57 26.44 37.93
CA LYS A 76 58.54 24.98 38.20
C LYS A 76 59.55 24.48 39.25
N ARG A 77 60.28 25.36 39.95
CA ARG A 77 61.38 24.96 40.87
C ARG A 77 60.96 24.32 42.20
N SER A 78 59.75 23.76 42.31
CA SER A 78 59.29 23.05 43.51
C SER A 78 58.30 21.94 43.21
N SER A 79 58.78 20.79 42.71
CA SER A 79 58.37 19.46 43.18
C SER A 79 58.89 18.33 42.28
N GLU A 80 59.42 17.29 42.93
CA GLU A 80 59.59 15.89 42.49
C GLU A 80 60.88 15.48 41.77
N LEU A 81 61.84 15.06 42.62
CA LEU A 81 62.78 13.97 42.43
C LEU A 81 62.06 12.63 42.20
N VAL A 82 62.27 11.93 41.08
CA VAL A 82 62.24 10.45 41.02
C VAL A 82 63.15 9.89 39.90
N ASN A 83 64.19 9.19 40.34
CA ASN A 83 64.91 8.01 39.81
C ASN A 83 65.19 7.77 38.31
N GLU A 84 66.49 7.74 38.02
CA GLU A 84 67.11 6.94 36.97
C GLU A 84 66.81 5.44 37.13
N GLY A 85 66.33 4.83 36.05
CA GLY A 85 66.31 3.39 35.85
C GLY A 85 66.57 3.10 34.37
N ALA A 86 67.82 2.81 34.02
CA ALA A 86 68.22 2.41 32.68
C ALA A 86 67.57 1.07 32.30
N ALA A 87 66.57 1.11 31.42
CA ALA A 87 66.02 -0.07 30.75
C ALA A 87 66.91 -0.47 29.55
N PRO A 88 67.09 -1.78 29.26
CA PRO A 88 67.90 -2.21 28.13
C PRO A 88 67.23 -1.81 26.81
N LYS A 89 68.02 -1.26 25.88
CA LYS A 89 67.58 -0.89 24.52
C LYS A 89 66.84 -2.08 23.87
N PRO A 90 65.58 -1.95 23.43
CA PRO A 90 65.00 -2.97 22.57
C PRO A 90 65.77 -2.98 21.25
N LYS A 91 66.25 -4.16 20.82
CA LYS A 91 66.82 -4.34 19.48
C LYS A 91 65.79 -3.86 18.46
N LYS A 92 66.13 -2.83 17.67
CA LYS A 92 65.32 -2.35 16.54
C LYS A 92 65.11 -3.54 15.60
N ILE A 93 63.88 -4.03 15.49
CA ILE A 93 63.51 -5.06 14.51
C ILE A 93 63.41 -4.37 13.15
N ILE A 94 64.39 -4.61 12.28
CA ILE A 94 64.58 -3.88 11.01
C ILE A 94 63.54 -4.30 9.94
N GLY A 95 62.77 -5.38 10.15
CA GLY A 95 61.57 -5.67 9.35
C GLY A 95 60.90 -7.01 9.72
N LYS A 96 59.72 -7.26 9.15
CA LYS A 96 58.94 -8.51 9.26
C LYS A 96 58.75 -9.10 7.87
N MET A 97 59.22 -10.32 7.66
CA MET A 97 59.17 -11.01 6.36
C MET A 97 58.26 -12.23 6.43
N LYS A 98 57.10 -12.20 5.78
CA LYS A 98 56.19 -13.36 5.68
C LYS A 98 56.48 -14.14 4.40
N VAL A 99 56.90 -15.39 4.51
CA VAL A 99 57.35 -16.24 3.41
C VAL A 99 56.43 -17.45 3.22
N GLN A 100 56.16 -17.80 1.97
CA GLN A 100 55.41 -19.00 1.58
C GLN A 100 55.99 -19.63 0.30
N VAL A 101 56.19 -20.95 0.33
CA VAL A 101 56.69 -21.72 -0.81
C VAL A 101 55.53 -22.21 -1.68
N ARG A 102 55.49 -21.79 -2.96
CA ARG A 102 54.39 -22.11 -3.86
C ARG A 102 54.68 -23.29 -4.78
N LYS A 103 55.77 -23.25 -5.55
CA LYS A 103 56.07 -24.26 -6.58
C LYS A 103 57.58 -24.45 -6.76
N VAL A 104 58.02 -25.68 -7.01
CA VAL A 104 59.39 -26.03 -7.42
C VAL A 104 59.34 -26.53 -8.87
N LYS A 105 60.23 -26.07 -9.74
CA LYS A 105 60.40 -26.56 -11.12
C LYS A 105 61.86 -26.96 -11.34
N THR A 106 62.08 -28.07 -12.02
CA THR A 106 63.40 -28.72 -12.17
C THR A 106 63.94 -28.74 -13.60
N VAL A 107 63.32 -28.00 -14.54
CA VAL A 107 63.71 -27.99 -15.96
C VAL A 107 64.06 -26.56 -16.42
N LEU A 108 65.23 -26.42 -17.03
CA LEU A 108 65.75 -25.21 -17.70
C LEU A 108 65.07 -25.03 -19.07
N ASP A 109 64.19 -24.05 -19.22
CA ASP A 109 63.74 -23.56 -20.54
C ASP A 109 64.69 -22.44 -21.04
N PRO A 110 65.10 -22.40 -22.33
CA PRO A 110 66.00 -21.37 -22.88
C PRO A 110 65.30 -20.01 -23.11
N PRO A 111 66.05 -18.89 -23.24
CA PRO A 111 65.49 -17.53 -23.15
C PRO A 111 64.94 -17.01 -24.48
N THR A 112 64.00 -16.08 -24.39
CA THR A 112 63.31 -15.41 -25.50
C THR A 112 64.04 -14.12 -25.89
N GLY A 113 64.28 -13.88 -27.19
CA GLY A 113 64.74 -12.58 -27.67
C GLY A 113 64.77 -12.41 -29.21
N CYS A 114 64.17 -11.29 -29.66
CA CYS A 114 64.35 -10.57 -30.93
C CYS A 114 63.66 -11.03 -32.24
N SER A 115 62.66 -10.23 -32.60
CA SER A 115 62.23 -9.65 -33.90
C SER A 115 63.01 -9.94 -35.21
N MET A 116 62.20 -9.98 -36.28
CA MET A 116 62.45 -9.82 -37.74
C MET A 116 63.00 -10.98 -38.58
N SER A 117 62.14 -11.42 -39.53
CA SER A 117 62.43 -11.63 -40.97
C SER A 117 63.45 -12.73 -41.36
N SER A 118 63.24 -13.65 -42.30
CA SER A 118 62.32 -13.78 -43.43
C SER A 118 62.68 -15.07 -44.22
N LEU A 119 61.69 -15.65 -44.92
CA LEU A 119 61.81 -16.51 -46.13
C LEU A 119 62.39 -17.93 -45.89
N THR A 120 61.89 -19.04 -46.44
CA THR A 120 61.21 -19.25 -47.73
C THR A 120 60.58 -20.66 -47.79
N LEU A 121 59.42 -20.73 -48.47
CA LEU A 121 58.73 -21.85 -49.11
C LEU A 121 59.31 -23.28 -49.04
N ARG A 122 58.47 -24.22 -48.57
CA ARG A 122 58.04 -25.42 -49.35
C ARG A 122 56.83 -26.11 -48.69
N ALA A 123 55.68 -26.06 -49.36
CA ALA A 123 54.56 -26.99 -49.16
C ALA A 123 54.80 -28.24 -50.07
N PRO A 124 54.19 -29.43 -49.83
CA PRO A 124 52.75 -29.62 -50.10
C PRO A 124 51.96 -30.71 -49.28
N ASN A 125 50.64 -30.50 -49.27
CA ASN A 125 49.50 -31.46 -49.37
C ASN A 125 49.28 -32.63 -48.37
N LEU A 126 48.30 -32.39 -47.49
CA LEU A 126 47.07 -33.18 -47.20
C LEU A 126 47.11 -34.72 -47.29
N LYS A 127 46.79 -35.38 -46.15
CA LYS A 127 45.98 -36.61 -46.14
C LYS A 127 44.83 -36.52 -45.13
N LEU A 128 43.69 -36.16 -45.68
CA LEU A 128 42.33 -36.32 -45.20
C LEU A 128 42.00 -37.81 -44.95
N LYS A 129 42.54 -38.43 -43.89
CA LYS A 129 42.12 -39.78 -43.41
C LYS A 129 42.08 -39.94 -41.89
N SER A 130 42.65 -39.00 -41.13
CA SER A 130 42.65 -39.05 -39.65
C SER A 130 41.36 -38.50 -39.01
N VAL A 131 40.59 -37.70 -39.76
CA VAL A 131 39.37 -37.03 -39.27
C VAL A 131 38.13 -37.92 -39.39
N GLN A 132 38.12 -38.89 -40.34
CA GLN A 132 37.00 -39.82 -40.51
C GLN A 132 36.94 -40.95 -39.47
N TYR A 133 38.05 -41.25 -38.78
CA TYR A 133 38.06 -42.25 -37.70
C TYR A 133 37.55 -41.67 -36.35
N CYS A 134 37.71 -40.36 -36.14
CA CYS A 134 37.24 -39.70 -34.91
C CYS A 134 35.72 -39.49 -34.90
N PHE A 135 35.09 -39.27 -36.06
CA PHE A 135 33.64 -39.05 -36.15
C PHE A 135 32.81 -40.34 -36.00
N SER A 136 33.32 -41.50 -36.40
CA SER A 136 32.60 -42.78 -36.25
C SER A 136 32.57 -43.29 -34.80
N LYS A 137 33.60 -42.94 -33.99
CA LYS A 137 33.69 -43.32 -32.57
C LYS A 137 32.80 -42.45 -31.65
N LEU A 138 32.49 -41.23 -32.09
CA LEU A 138 31.62 -40.29 -31.38
C LEU A 138 30.13 -40.60 -31.59
N HIS A 139 29.78 -41.13 -32.77
CA HIS A 139 28.39 -41.48 -33.12
C HIS A 139 27.90 -42.80 -32.49
N SER A 140 28.81 -43.69 -32.08
CA SER A 140 28.48 -44.97 -31.41
C SER A 140 28.39 -44.86 -29.88
N THR A 141 29.00 -43.84 -29.27
CA THR A 141 28.88 -43.54 -27.84
C THR A 141 27.61 -42.73 -27.51
N LEU A 142 27.11 -41.94 -28.45
CA LEU A 142 25.85 -41.20 -28.29
C LEU A 142 24.60 -42.08 -28.43
N SER A 143 24.63 -43.14 -29.26
CA SER A 143 23.49 -44.06 -29.43
C SER A 143 23.30 -45.02 -28.24
N THR A 144 24.37 -45.36 -27.53
CA THR A 144 24.36 -46.22 -26.33
C THR A 144 23.90 -45.46 -25.08
N ALA A 145 24.22 -44.16 -24.98
CA ALA A 145 23.69 -43.29 -23.92
C ALA A 145 22.18 -43.03 -24.06
N TRP A 146 21.64 -43.03 -25.28
CA TRP A 146 20.20 -42.83 -25.54
C TRP A 146 19.33 -44.06 -25.25
N GLN A 147 19.90 -45.28 -25.22
CA GLN A 147 19.18 -46.49 -24.79
C GLN A 147 19.15 -46.67 -23.26
N ALA A 148 20.06 -46.04 -22.52
CA ALA A 148 20.03 -46.02 -21.04
C ALA A 148 18.94 -45.09 -20.46
N PHE A 149 18.49 -44.10 -21.24
CA PHE A 149 17.43 -43.16 -20.85
C PHE A 149 15.99 -43.71 -21.01
N ARG A 150 15.80 -44.93 -21.54
CA ARG A 150 14.46 -45.55 -21.73
C ARG A 150 14.07 -46.63 -20.71
N LYS A 151 14.87 -46.88 -19.66
CA LYS A 151 14.54 -47.85 -18.60
C LYS A 151 14.62 -47.28 -17.18
N ILE A 152 13.94 -46.16 -16.93
CA ILE A 152 13.53 -45.78 -15.56
C ILE A 152 12.04 -45.42 -15.60
N ARG A 153 11.19 -46.42 -15.34
CA ARG A 153 9.81 -46.21 -14.92
C ARG A 153 9.78 -46.25 -13.40
N VAL A 154 9.55 -45.12 -12.74
CA VAL A 154 8.86 -45.08 -11.44
C VAL A 154 7.98 -43.85 -11.42
N ALA A 155 6.68 -44.07 -11.39
CA ALA A 155 5.65 -43.05 -11.21
C ALA A 155 5.49 -42.71 -9.71
N PRO A 156 5.22 -41.45 -9.32
CA PRO A 156 4.69 -41.14 -8.01
C PRO A 156 3.16 -41.06 -8.06
N ARG A 157 2.49 -41.88 -7.24
CA ARG A 157 1.08 -41.70 -6.88
C ARG A 157 0.91 -40.45 -6.01
N ILE A 158 -0.21 -39.77 -6.24
CA ILE A 158 -0.69 -38.56 -5.56
C ILE A 158 -1.32 -38.92 -4.19
N PRO A 159 -1.09 -38.14 -3.13
CA PRO A 159 -2.09 -37.85 -2.10
C PRO A 159 -2.66 -36.45 -2.30
N ALA A 160 -3.98 -36.33 -2.20
CA ALA A 160 -4.72 -35.08 -2.34
C ALA A 160 -4.60 -34.21 -1.08
N ASN A 161 -4.55 -32.89 -1.31
CA ASN A 161 -4.67 -31.77 -0.35
C ASN A 161 -3.38 -31.26 0.32
N GLY A 162 -2.85 -30.15 -0.20
CA GLY A 162 -1.84 -29.30 0.45
C GLY A 162 -1.38 -28.14 -0.44
N SER A 163 -1.47 -26.91 0.08
CA SER A 163 -1.30 -25.62 -0.63
C SER A 163 0.06 -25.38 -1.34
N PHE A 164 0.03 -24.46 -2.32
CA PHE A 164 1.09 -24.11 -3.29
C PHE A 164 2.45 -23.66 -2.70
N SER A 165 2.58 -23.41 -1.39
CA SER A 165 3.85 -22.97 -0.79
C SER A 165 4.86 -24.08 -0.53
N ARG A 166 4.48 -25.37 -0.64
CA ARG A 166 5.43 -26.51 -0.63
C ARG A 166 5.95 -26.90 -2.02
N GLN A 167 5.31 -26.44 -3.10
CA GLN A 167 5.75 -26.77 -4.47
C GLN A 167 6.97 -25.94 -4.92
N SER A 168 7.11 -24.69 -4.49
CA SER A 168 8.31 -23.88 -4.77
C SER A 168 9.53 -24.43 -4.05
N LEU A 169 9.36 -24.90 -2.81
CA LEU A 169 10.43 -25.52 -2.03
C LEU A 169 10.83 -26.91 -2.56
N ALA A 170 9.88 -27.68 -3.09
CA ALA A 170 10.18 -28.93 -3.80
C ALA A 170 10.89 -28.69 -5.14
N TYR A 171 10.58 -27.60 -5.85
CA TYR A 171 11.28 -27.19 -7.07
C TYR A 171 12.71 -26.70 -6.78
N VAL A 172 12.90 -26.02 -5.64
CA VAL A 172 14.22 -25.58 -5.16
C VAL A 172 15.03 -26.76 -4.62
N HIS A 173 14.40 -27.74 -3.96
CA HIS A 173 15.08 -28.97 -3.51
C HIS A 173 15.39 -29.94 -4.66
N ALA A 174 14.51 -30.05 -5.65
CA ALA A 174 14.76 -30.84 -6.85
C ALA A 174 15.83 -30.19 -7.74
N SER A 175 15.86 -28.85 -7.86
CA SER A 175 16.91 -28.14 -8.59
C SER A 175 18.26 -28.17 -7.87
N THR A 176 18.31 -28.18 -6.54
CA THR A 176 19.57 -28.39 -5.80
C THR A 176 20.05 -29.84 -5.83
N GLN A 177 19.16 -30.84 -5.87
CA GLN A 177 19.56 -32.23 -6.12
C GLN A 177 19.92 -32.50 -7.59
N TYR A 178 19.27 -31.82 -8.55
CA TYR A 178 19.61 -31.87 -9.97
C TYR A 178 20.97 -31.21 -10.23
N ILE A 179 21.27 -30.05 -9.62
CA ILE A 179 22.59 -29.42 -9.71
C ILE A 179 23.65 -30.27 -9.01
N LYS A 180 23.33 -30.95 -7.90
CA LYS A 180 24.26 -31.90 -7.26
C LYS A 180 24.52 -33.14 -8.12
N GLN A 181 23.50 -33.73 -8.76
CA GLN A 181 23.68 -34.90 -9.64
C GLN A 181 24.27 -34.56 -11.01
N VAL A 182 23.97 -33.39 -11.57
CA VAL A 182 24.57 -32.88 -12.80
C VAL A 182 26.03 -32.47 -12.56
N SER A 183 26.38 -31.94 -11.38
CA SER A 183 27.78 -31.73 -10.99
C SER A 183 28.55 -33.04 -10.74
N GLY A 184 27.84 -34.10 -10.34
CA GLY A 184 28.40 -35.46 -10.20
C GLY A 184 28.65 -36.14 -11.55
N LEU A 185 27.74 -35.99 -12.52
CA LEU A 185 27.90 -36.54 -13.87
C LEU A 185 28.88 -35.74 -14.74
N LEU A 186 28.97 -34.41 -14.57
CA LEU A 186 30.03 -33.59 -15.17
C LEU A 186 31.42 -33.86 -14.57
N LYS A 187 31.49 -34.40 -13.34
CA LYS A 187 32.75 -34.88 -12.74
C LYS A 187 33.21 -36.23 -13.28
N ILE A 188 32.34 -37.03 -13.89
CA ILE A 188 32.71 -38.33 -14.48
C ILE A 188 33.01 -38.21 -15.99
N GLY A 189 32.48 -37.18 -16.67
CA GLY A 189 32.78 -36.89 -18.08
C GLY A 189 34.15 -36.23 -18.33
N VAL A 190 34.76 -35.60 -17.32
CA VAL A 190 36.08 -34.92 -17.45
C VAL A 190 37.25 -35.82 -17.01
N THR A 191 36.98 -36.99 -16.45
CA THR A 191 38.01 -37.97 -16.04
C THR A 191 38.36 -39.02 -17.10
N SER A 192 37.94 -38.87 -18.36
CA SER A 192 38.21 -39.85 -19.44
C SER A 192 38.97 -39.30 -20.65
N LEU A 193 39.43 -38.04 -20.65
CA LEU A 193 40.24 -37.50 -21.75
C LEU A 193 41.46 -36.73 -21.26
N ARG A 194 42.33 -37.42 -20.52
CA ARG A 194 43.77 -37.27 -20.60
C ARG A 194 44.40 -38.48 -19.90
N ASN A 195 44.62 -39.52 -20.70
CA ASN A 195 45.59 -40.61 -20.54
C ASN A 195 45.13 -41.67 -21.56
N SER A 196 45.58 -41.61 -22.81
CA SER A 196 46.85 -42.23 -23.15
C SER A 196 47.49 -41.64 -24.42
N SER A 197 48.68 -41.09 -24.25
CA SER A 197 49.86 -41.54 -25.02
C SER A 197 51.04 -41.58 -24.05
N SER A 198 51.30 -42.78 -23.56
CA SER A 198 52.57 -43.24 -23.02
C SER A 198 53.71 -42.81 -23.95
N SER A 199 54.90 -42.43 -23.52
CA SER A 199 55.71 -43.02 -22.46
C SER A 199 56.86 -42.07 -22.14
N TYR A 200 56.94 -41.61 -20.90
CA TYR A 200 58.13 -41.77 -20.04
C TYR A 200 57.66 -41.47 -18.62
N GLU A 201 57.75 -42.47 -17.73
CA GLU A 201 57.63 -42.26 -16.29
C GLU A 201 58.66 -41.23 -15.85
N VAL A 202 58.21 -40.14 -15.26
CA VAL A 202 59.03 -39.40 -14.30
C VAL A 202 58.18 -39.26 -13.04
N VAL A 203 58.56 -40.02 -12.03
CA VAL A 203 58.05 -39.95 -10.66
C VAL A 203 58.03 -38.47 -10.25
N GLN A 204 56.86 -37.94 -9.87
CA GLN A 204 56.77 -36.57 -9.37
C GLN A 204 57.41 -36.54 -7.98
N GLU A 205 58.70 -36.20 -7.93
CA GLU A 205 59.46 -36.10 -6.68
C GLU A 205 58.77 -35.08 -5.76
N THR A 206 58.35 -35.55 -4.58
CA THR A 206 57.79 -34.67 -3.55
C THR A 206 58.95 -34.00 -2.84
N TYR A 207 59.22 -32.73 -3.15
CA TYR A 207 60.27 -31.95 -2.51
C TYR A 207 59.78 -31.34 -1.20
N SER A 208 60.66 -31.24 -0.21
CA SER A 208 60.44 -30.44 1.00
C SER A 208 61.43 -29.28 1.06
N CYS A 209 61.03 -28.13 1.59
CA CYS A 209 61.89 -26.95 1.67
C CYS A 209 62.21 -26.63 3.14
N LEU A 210 63.48 -26.51 3.49
CA LEU A 210 63.94 -25.99 4.78
C LEU A 210 64.30 -24.50 4.63
N LEU A 211 63.65 -23.62 5.39
CA LEU A 211 63.85 -22.18 5.33
C LEU A 211 64.53 -21.70 6.61
N ARG A 212 65.59 -20.89 6.47
CA ARG A 212 66.24 -20.21 7.59
C ARG A 212 66.83 -18.86 7.16
N LEU A 213 67.01 -17.95 8.11
CA LEU A 213 67.83 -16.76 7.89
C LEU A 213 69.32 -17.11 8.06
N LYS A 214 70.19 -16.33 7.44
CA LYS A 214 71.64 -16.49 7.61
C LYS A 214 72.07 -16.10 9.03
N SER A 215 71.35 -15.19 9.69
CA SER A 215 71.58 -14.81 11.09
C SER A 215 71.03 -15.80 12.14
N SER A 216 70.10 -16.69 11.76
CA SER A 216 69.53 -17.71 12.66
C SER A 216 70.39 -18.99 12.75
N ALA A 217 70.36 -19.67 13.91
CA ALA A 217 71.05 -20.95 14.11
C ALA A 217 70.47 -22.06 13.20
N GLU A 218 71.26 -23.08 12.84
CA GLU A 218 70.79 -24.15 11.93
C GLU A 218 69.64 -25.00 12.52
N GLU A 219 69.52 -25.03 13.85
CA GLU A 219 68.44 -25.72 14.56
C GLU A 219 67.07 -25.02 14.41
N ASP A 220 67.04 -23.75 14.01
CA ASP A 220 65.82 -22.95 13.84
C ASP A 220 65.19 -23.05 12.43
N ALA A 221 65.64 -24.01 11.61
CA ALA A 221 65.17 -24.14 10.23
C ALA A 221 63.74 -24.72 10.16
N ILE A 222 62.86 -24.01 9.45
CA ILE A 222 61.45 -24.39 9.32
C ILE A 222 61.24 -25.20 8.04
N ARG A 223 60.67 -26.40 8.18
CA ARG A 223 60.28 -27.24 7.06
C ARG A 223 58.91 -26.83 6.52
N MET A 224 58.82 -26.58 5.22
CA MET A 224 57.57 -26.25 4.52
C MET A 224 57.40 -27.12 3.27
N GLN A 225 56.16 -27.49 2.97
CA GLN A 225 55.82 -28.26 1.76
C GLN A 225 55.41 -27.33 0.61
N PRO A 226 56.00 -27.42 -0.59
CA PRO A 226 55.62 -26.60 -1.73
C PRO A 226 54.13 -26.75 -2.07
N GLY A 227 53.39 -25.64 -2.05
CA GLY A 227 51.96 -25.63 -2.40
C GLY A 227 51.00 -25.97 -1.26
N SER A 228 51.49 -26.22 -0.03
CA SER A 228 50.65 -26.48 1.16
C SER A 228 49.82 -25.27 1.60
N GLY A 229 50.24 -24.07 1.22
CA GLY A 229 49.63 -22.83 1.69
C GLY A 229 50.17 -22.36 3.04
N GLU A 230 51.09 -23.09 3.67
CA GLU A 230 51.75 -22.68 4.92
C GLU A 230 52.51 -21.36 4.72
N THR A 231 52.52 -20.52 5.75
CA THR A 231 53.25 -19.24 5.76
C THR A 231 54.04 -19.13 7.06
N HIS A 232 55.32 -18.79 6.98
CA HIS A 232 56.16 -18.53 8.16
C HIS A 232 56.63 -17.08 8.18
N VAL A 233 56.78 -16.51 9.38
CA VAL A 233 57.25 -15.13 9.58
C VAL A 233 58.69 -15.15 10.09
N PHE A 234 59.59 -14.50 9.36
CA PHE A 234 60.98 -14.29 9.71
C PHE A 234 61.23 -12.83 10.10
N PHE A 235 62.21 -12.62 10.98
CA PHE A 235 62.63 -11.31 11.46
C PHE A 235 64.12 -11.11 11.16
N PRO A 236 64.49 -10.51 10.01
CA PRO A 236 65.89 -10.30 9.67
C PRO A 236 66.55 -9.25 10.57
N ASP A 237 67.79 -9.53 11.00
CA ASP A 237 68.55 -8.66 11.91
C ASP A 237 69.10 -7.41 11.21
N SER A 238 69.28 -7.45 9.88
CA SER A 238 69.68 -6.31 9.04
C SER A 238 69.26 -6.49 7.59
N LEU A 239 69.31 -5.43 6.76
CA LEU A 239 69.04 -5.53 5.32
C LEU A 239 70.09 -6.37 4.55
N GLY A 240 71.25 -6.63 5.15
CA GLY A 240 72.28 -7.51 4.61
C GLY A 240 72.12 -8.99 4.99
N ASP A 241 71.00 -9.36 5.63
CA ASP A 241 70.67 -10.75 5.95
C ASP A 241 70.09 -11.47 4.70
N ASP A 242 70.32 -12.78 4.61
CA ASP A 242 69.92 -13.60 3.46
C ASP A 242 68.93 -14.67 3.90
N LEU A 243 67.81 -14.80 3.18
CA LEU A 243 66.91 -15.95 3.34
C LEU A 243 67.48 -17.13 2.55
N ILE A 244 67.79 -18.21 3.28
CA ILE A 244 68.29 -19.45 2.72
C ILE A 244 67.15 -20.45 2.64
N VAL A 245 66.84 -20.95 1.43
CA VAL A 245 65.88 -22.04 1.23
C VAL A 245 66.58 -23.24 0.65
N GLU A 246 66.67 -24.30 1.44
CA GLU A 246 67.23 -25.59 1.03
C GLU A 246 66.12 -26.50 0.55
N VAL A 247 66.19 -26.93 -0.72
CA VAL A 247 65.23 -27.86 -1.31
C VAL A 247 65.76 -29.27 -1.13
N GLN A 248 65.00 -30.14 -0.49
CA GLN A 248 65.34 -31.54 -0.25
C GLN A 248 64.42 -32.46 -1.06
N ASP A 249 64.96 -33.55 -1.58
CA ASP A 249 64.20 -34.60 -2.26
C ASP A 249 63.34 -35.43 -1.27
N SER A 250 62.55 -36.36 -1.78
CA SER A 250 61.66 -37.22 -0.97
C SER A 250 62.41 -38.16 -0.01
N LYS A 251 63.75 -38.25 -0.11
CA LYS A 251 64.63 -39.04 0.76
C LYS A 251 65.40 -38.16 1.75
N GLY A 252 65.15 -36.84 1.78
CA GLY A 252 65.80 -35.87 2.66
C GLY A 252 67.19 -35.44 2.21
N LYS A 253 67.60 -35.74 0.97
CA LYS A 253 68.88 -35.31 0.42
C LYS A 253 68.76 -33.93 -0.23
N CYS A 254 69.72 -33.05 0.00
CA CYS A 254 69.74 -31.70 -0.56
C CYS A 254 69.81 -31.73 -2.09
N TYR A 255 68.77 -31.17 -2.73
CA TYR A 255 68.62 -31.03 -4.18
C TYR A 255 69.32 -29.77 -4.69
N GLY A 256 69.22 -28.68 -3.93
CA GLY A 256 69.90 -27.41 -4.14
C GLY A 256 69.39 -26.31 -3.18
N ARG A 257 70.10 -25.18 -3.15
CA ARG A 257 69.87 -24.05 -2.25
C ARG A 257 69.50 -22.79 -3.05
N VAL A 258 68.59 -22.01 -2.49
CA VAL A 258 68.20 -20.69 -2.95
C VAL A 258 68.67 -19.66 -1.92
N LEU A 259 69.32 -18.60 -2.39
CA LEU A 259 69.70 -17.45 -1.57
C LEU A 259 68.89 -16.25 -2.03
N ALA A 260 68.04 -15.72 -1.16
CA ALA A 260 67.24 -14.54 -1.42
C ALA A 260 67.66 -13.42 -0.47
N GLN A 261 68.38 -12.42 -1.00
CA GLN A 261 68.89 -11.30 -0.22
C GLN A 261 67.73 -10.40 0.23
N VAL A 262 67.69 -10.06 1.53
CA VAL A 262 66.62 -9.22 2.08
C VAL A 262 66.63 -7.82 1.45
N ALA A 263 67.79 -7.27 1.10
CA ALA A 263 67.91 -6.02 0.35
C ALA A 263 67.17 -6.06 -1.01
N THR A 264 67.36 -7.13 -1.81
CA THR A 264 66.69 -7.30 -3.11
C THR A 264 65.18 -7.50 -2.99
N ILE A 265 64.72 -8.04 -1.86
CA ILE A 265 63.29 -8.18 -1.54
C ILE A 265 62.70 -6.83 -1.12
N ALA A 266 63.47 -6.01 -0.40
CA ALA A 266 63.05 -4.69 0.07
C ALA A 266 62.98 -3.63 -1.06
N ASP A 267 63.88 -3.69 -2.05
CA ASP A 267 63.97 -2.71 -3.14
C ASP A 267 62.77 -2.73 -4.10
N ASP A 268 62.00 -3.82 -4.19
CA ASP A 268 60.88 -3.94 -5.12
C ASP A 268 59.65 -4.67 -4.51
N PRO A 269 58.88 -3.97 -3.65
CA PRO A 269 57.77 -4.54 -2.87
C PRO A 269 56.50 -4.81 -3.68
N VAL A 270 56.46 -4.45 -4.97
CA VAL A 270 55.27 -4.60 -5.82
C VAL A 270 55.11 -6.05 -6.29
N ASP A 271 56.21 -6.73 -6.59
CA ASP A 271 56.19 -8.13 -7.02
C ASP A 271 56.42 -9.09 -5.83
N LYS A 272 55.33 -9.40 -5.13
CA LYS A 272 55.32 -10.29 -3.96
C LYS A 272 55.54 -11.76 -4.30
N LEU A 273 55.52 -12.16 -5.58
CA LEU A 273 55.59 -13.55 -6.02
C LEU A 273 56.70 -13.75 -7.06
N ARG A 274 57.90 -14.12 -6.61
CA ARG A 274 59.10 -14.20 -7.45
C ARG A 274 59.57 -15.63 -7.68
N TRP A 275 60.14 -15.88 -8.86
CA TRP A 275 60.88 -17.10 -9.16
C TRP A 275 62.35 -16.91 -8.83
N TRP A 276 62.88 -17.77 -7.96
CA TRP A 276 64.26 -17.80 -7.53
C TRP A 276 64.98 -19.01 -8.12
N SER A 277 66.20 -18.81 -8.60
CA SER A 277 67.03 -19.88 -9.13
C SER A 277 67.56 -20.78 -8.00
N ILE A 278 67.45 -22.11 -8.18
CA ILE A 278 67.97 -23.12 -7.25
C ILE A 278 69.36 -23.53 -7.75
N TYR A 279 70.37 -23.42 -6.89
CA TYR A 279 71.76 -23.77 -7.21
C TYR A 279 72.23 -24.98 -6.38
N ARG A 280 72.99 -25.89 -6.99
CA ARG A 280 73.61 -27.01 -6.26
C ARG A 280 75.04 -26.65 -5.84
N GLU A 281 75.34 -26.74 -4.56
CA GLU A 281 76.71 -26.53 -4.04
C GLU A 281 77.49 -27.85 -3.92
N PRO A 282 78.83 -27.86 -4.10
CA PRO A 282 79.74 -26.70 -4.21
C PRO A 282 79.91 -26.11 -5.63
N GLU A 283 79.40 -26.76 -6.68
CA GLU A 283 79.66 -26.42 -8.10
C GLU A 283 78.82 -25.25 -8.66
N HIS A 284 77.89 -24.69 -7.88
CA HIS A 284 77.00 -23.56 -8.24
C HIS A 284 76.22 -23.78 -9.56
N GLU A 285 75.85 -25.02 -9.86
CA GLU A 285 75.08 -25.36 -11.05
C GLU A 285 73.59 -24.99 -10.86
N LEU A 286 72.98 -24.33 -11.85
CA LEU A 286 71.55 -23.97 -11.85
C LEU A 286 70.69 -25.22 -12.10
N VAL A 287 70.08 -25.76 -11.04
CA VAL A 287 69.33 -27.03 -11.07
C VAL A 287 67.81 -26.85 -11.14
N GLY A 288 67.28 -25.64 -10.99
CA GLY A 288 65.84 -25.39 -11.09
C GLY A 288 65.40 -23.98 -10.70
N LYS A 289 64.08 -23.78 -10.57
CA LYS A 289 63.48 -22.52 -10.11
C LYS A 289 62.43 -22.79 -9.01
N LEU A 290 62.46 -22.00 -7.95
CA LEU A 290 61.56 -22.01 -6.81
C LEU A 290 60.68 -20.75 -6.81
N GLN A 291 59.36 -20.90 -6.73
CA GLN A 291 58.45 -19.77 -6.59
C GLN A 291 58.18 -19.49 -5.11
N LEU A 292 58.60 -18.32 -4.65
CA LEU A 292 58.37 -17.84 -3.28
C LEU A 292 57.41 -16.65 -3.30
N TYR A 293 56.41 -16.69 -2.43
CA TYR A 293 55.64 -15.51 -2.06
C TYR A 293 56.27 -14.89 -0.82
N ILE A 294 56.82 -13.68 -0.94
CA ILE A 294 57.50 -12.98 0.15
C ILE A 294 56.85 -11.61 0.31
N ASN A 295 56.32 -11.33 1.50
CA ASN A 295 55.82 -10.03 1.88
C ASN A 295 56.72 -9.45 2.97
N TYR A 296 57.56 -8.48 2.62
CA TYR A 296 58.43 -7.78 3.55
C TYR A 296 57.76 -6.46 3.95
N SER A 297 57.61 -6.24 5.26
CA SER A 297 57.10 -5.01 5.84
C SER A 297 58.10 -4.51 6.88
N THR A 298 58.67 -3.33 6.71
CA THR A 298 59.35 -2.64 7.80
C THR A 298 58.29 -2.20 8.82
N SER A 299 58.61 -2.24 10.11
CA SER A 299 57.65 -1.89 11.17
C SER A 299 57.43 -0.37 11.20
N SER A 300 56.62 0.08 10.26
CA SER A 300 55.96 1.39 10.17
C SER A 300 54.74 1.13 9.31
N ASP A 301 53.63 0.75 9.94
CA ASP A 301 52.34 0.62 9.27
C ASP A 301 51.88 2.01 8.81
N ASP A 302 52.40 2.46 7.68
CA ASP A 302 51.84 3.51 6.83
C ASP A 302 51.37 2.84 5.54
N SER A 303 50.22 2.17 5.62
CA SER A 303 49.53 1.72 4.42
C SER A 303 48.84 2.92 3.75
N ASN A 304 49.39 3.32 2.60
CA ASN A 304 48.86 4.21 1.55
C ASN A 304 49.29 5.69 1.57
N LEU A 305 50.53 6.00 1.17
CA LEU A 305 50.89 7.25 0.49
C LEU A 305 52.02 7.02 -0.52
N LYS A 306 51.67 6.64 -1.76
CA LYS A 306 52.58 6.67 -2.93
C LYS A 306 52.61 8.05 -3.63
N CYS A 307 52.30 9.13 -2.91
CA CYS A 307 52.43 10.50 -3.38
C CYS A 307 52.95 11.31 -2.18
N GLY A 308 54.22 11.73 -2.22
CA GLY A 308 54.81 12.51 -1.13
C GLY A 308 54.02 13.81 -0.94
N SER A 309 53.54 14.05 0.27
CA SER A 309 52.99 15.35 0.64
C SER A 309 54.11 16.38 0.62
N VAL A 310 53.84 17.54 0.02
CA VAL A 310 54.73 18.70 0.06
C VAL A 310 54.87 19.14 1.52
N ALA A 311 56.09 19.35 2.03
CA ALA A 311 56.32 19.63 3.46
C ALA A 311 55.50 20.84 3.97
N GLU A 312 55.31 21.82 3.09
CA GLU A 312 54.54 23.03 3.30
C GLU A 312 53.03 22.78 3.42
N THR A 313 52.47 21.79 2.71
CA THR A 313 51.05 21.43 2.85
C THR A 313 50.77 20.66 4.14
N VAL A 314 51.71 19.81 4.58
CA VAL A 314 51.63 19.15 5.90
C VAL A 314 51.74 20.17 7.03
N ALA A 315 52.65 21.14 6.91
CA ALA A 315 52.77 22.22 7.88
C ALA A 315 51.48 23.07 7.92
N TYR A 316 50.92 23.44 6.77
CA TYR A 316 49.64 24.16 6.70
C TYR A 316 48.49 23.38 7.33
N ASP A 317 48.36 22.08 7.04
CA ASP A 317 47.32 21.22 7.63
C ASP A 317 47.42 21.26 9.17
N LEU A 318 48.62 21.22 9.75
CA LEU A 318 48.83 21.36 11.19
C LEU A 318 48.45 22.75 11.73
N VAL A 319 48.80 23.84 11.04
CA VAL A 319 48.39 25.19 11.45
C VAL A 319 46.86 25.30 11.45
N LEU A 320 46.20 24.70 10.46
CA LEU A 320 44.75 24.68 10.35
C LEU A 320 44.07 23.89 11.47
N GLU A 321 44.57 22.69 11.80
CA GLU A 321 44.05 21.92 12.93
C GLU A 321 44.22 22.66 14.25
N THR A 322 45.36 23.32 14.45
CA THR A 322 45.63 24.12 15.64
C THR A 322 44.66 25.29 15.75
N ALA A 323 44.44 26.02 14.65
CA ALA A 323 43.45 27.10 14.60
C ALA A 323 42.03 26.61 14.93
N MET A 324 41.63 25.45 14.39
CA MET A 324 40.33 24.84 14.66
C MET A 324 40.17 24.40 16.12
N LYS A 325 41.22 23.85 16.74
CA LYS A 325 41.22 23.45 18.16
C LYS A 325 41.08 24.66 19.09
N VAL A 326 41.84 25.72 18.82
CA VAL A 326 41.81 26.96 19.64
C VAL A 326 40.48 27.69 19.50
N GLN A 327 39.85 27.66 18.33
CA GLN A 327 38.55 28.32 18.10
C GLN A 327 37.34 27.43 18.40
N HIS A 328 37.54 26.25 18.98
CA HIS A 328 36.48 25.27 19.27
C HIS A 328 35.57 25.03 18.07
N PHE A 329 36.17 24.66 16.94
CA PHE A 329 35.46 24.30 15.72
C PHE A 329 34.59 23.05 15.97
N GLN A 330 33.29 23.20 15.74
CA GLN A 330 32.29 22.16 15.99
C GLN A 330 31.06 22.36 15.10
N GLN A 331 30.14 21.40 15.12
CA GLN A 331 28.82 21.52 14.50
C GLN A 331 28.16 22.87 14.85
N ARG A 332 27.81 23.69 13.83
CA ARG A 332 27.31 25.10 13.90
C ARG A 332 28.35 26.22 14.09
N ASN A 333 29.60 25.90 14.45
CA ASN A 333 30.70 26.87 14.47
C ASN A 333 31.71 26.52 13.36
N LEU A 334 31.32 26.83 12.11
CA LEU A 334 32.03 26.41 10.90
C LEU A 334 32.96 27.48 10.32
N LEU A 335 33.16 28.61 11.01
CA LEU A 335 33.91 29.75 10.49
C LEU A 335 35.07 30.09 11.43
N LEU A 336 36.25 30.29 10.84
CA LEU A 336 37.42 30.81 11.54
C LEU A 336 37.43 32.33 11.52
N TYR A 337 37.73 32.97 12.65
CA TYR A 337 37.70 34.42 12.81
C TYR A 337 39.03 35.00 13.31
N GLY A 338 39.20 36.31 13.13
CA GLY A 338 40.30 37.07 13.74
C GLY A 338 41.68 36.65 13.26
N SER A 339 42.63 36.66 14.19
CA SER A 339 44.06 36.51 13.91
C SER A 339 44.48 35.14 13.40
N TRP A 340 43.78 34.06 13.76
CA TRP A 340 44.07 32.73 13.22
C TRP A 340 43.66 32.60 11.75
N LYS A 341 42.60 33.30 11.31
CA LYS A 341 42.23 33.39 9.89
C LYS A 341 43.30 34.15 9.10
N TRP A 342 43.80 35.25 9.67
CA TRP A 342 44.92 35.99 9.11
C TRP A 342 46.17 35.10 8.99
N LEU A 343 46.54 34.40 10.07
CA LEU A 343 47.72 33.54 10.12
C LEU A 343 47.68 32.46 9.03
N LEU A 344 46.53 31.80 8.84
CA LEU A 344 46.35 30.80 7.78
C LEU A 344 46.48 31.39 6.37
N THR A 345 45.92 32.58 6.15
CA THR A 345 45.97 33.26 4.85
C THR A 345 47.40 33.67 4.51
N GLU A 346 48.10 34.28 5.45
CA GLU A 346 49.49 34.69 5.29
C GLU A 346 50.44 33.48 5.18
N PHE A 347 50.19 32.41 5.95
CA PHE A 347 50.99 31.19 5.87
C PHE A 347 50.88 30.55 4.48
N ALA A 348 49.67 30.44 3.95
CA ALA A 348 49.47 29.90 2.60
C ALA A 348 50.16 30.77 1.54
N SER A 349 50.06 32.10 1.63
CA SER A 349 50.70 33.02 0.69
C SER A 349 52.23 33.00 0.78
N TYR A 350 52.78 32.94 1.99
CA TYR A 350 54.23 33.02 2.23
C TYR A 350 54.95 31.72 1.83
N TYR A 351 54.35 30.56 2.13
CA TYR A 351 54.92 29.25 1.82
C TYR A 351 54.43 28.66 0.49
N GLY A 352 53.63 29.40 -0.29
CA GLY A 352 53.22 29.00 -1.64
C GLY A 352 52.19 27.87 -1.70
N VAL A 353 51.35 27.73 -0.67
CA VAL A 353 50.25 26.75 -0.66
C VAL A 353 49.11 27.26 -1.57
N SER A 354 48.67 26.41 -2.50
CA SER A 354 47.58 26.74 -3.44
C SER A 354 46.30 27.13 -2.71
N ASP A 355 45.66 28.22 -3.14
CA ASP A 355 44.33 28.65 -2.65
C ASP A 355 43.29 27.51 -2.78
N VAL A 356 43.38 26.70 -3.84
CA VAL A 356 42.48 25.55 -4.03
C VAL A 356 42.72 24.48 -2.97
N TYR A 357 43.99 24.18 -2.66
CA TYR A 357 44.34 23.24 -1.60
C TYR A 357 43.83 23.71 -0.24
N THR A 358 44.04 24.99 0.10
CA THR A 358 43.57 25.53 1.39
C THR A 358 42.06 25.40 1.57
N LYS A 359 41.29 25.68 0.51
CA LYS A 359 39.83 25.56 0.49
C LYS A 359 39.37 24.11 0.56
N LEU A 360 39.98 23.20 -0.20
CA LEU A 360 39.67 21.78 -0.16
C LEU A 360 39.98 21.17 1.21
N ARG A 361 41.12 21.50 1.80
CA ARG A 361 41.48 21.03 3.14
C ARG A 361 40.55 21.58 4.21
N TYR A 362 40.18 22.86 4.13
CA TYR A 362 39.18 23.43 5.04
C TYR A 362 37.83 22.74 4.90
N LEU A 363 37.42 22.49 3.65
CA LEU A 363 36.17 21.80 3.33
C LEU A 363 36.17 20.37 3.85
N SER A 364 37.28 19.61 3.77
CA SER A 364 37.32 18.25 4.34
C SER A 364 37.00 18.21 5.84
N TYR A 365 37.48 19.18 6.62
CA TYR A 365 37.15 19.24 8.05
C TYR A 365 35.72 19.75 8.32
N ILE A 366 35.19 20.64 7.47
CA ILE A 366 33.76 21.01 7.52
C ILE A 366 32.90 19.78 7.29
N MET A 367 33.23 18.95 6.30
CA MET A 367 32.45 17.78 5.94
C MET A 367 32.41 16.71 7.03
N ASP A 368 33.43 16.60 7.89
CA ASP A 368 33.42 15.71 9.07
C ASP A 368 32.32 16.05 10.08
N VAL A 369 31.96 17.34 10.19
CA VAL A 369 30.95 17.85 11.13
C VAL A 369 29.69 18.36 10.45
N ALA A 370 29.61 18.25 9.12
CA ALA A 370 28.57 18.86 8.33
C ALA A 370 27.19 18.25 8.63
N THR A 371 26.19 19.13 8.59
CA THR A 371 24.77 18.81 8.79
C THR A 371 23.94 19.43 7.69
N PRO A 372 22.75 18.88 7.38
CA PRO A 372 21.87 19.40 6.34
C PRO A 372 21.15 20.66 6.82
N THR A 373 21.91 21.73 7.05
CA THR A 373 21.46 23.01 7.60
C THR A 373 21.79 24.13 6.62
N ALA A 374 20.99 25.19 6.59
CA ALA A 374 21.15 26.24 5.58
C ALA A 374 22.52 26.95 5.66
N ASP A 375 23.01 27.20 6.88
CA ASP A 375 24.32 27.80 7.15
C ASP A 375 25.47 26.90 6.66
N CYS A 376 25.41 25.61 6.95
CA CYS A 376 26.44 24.65 6.54
C CYS A 376 26.48 24.47 5.01
N LEU A 377 25.32 24.27 4.37
CA LEU A 377 25.24 24.01 2.94
C LEU A 377 25.63 25.23 2.09
N THR A 378 25.28 26.43 2.56
CA THR A 378 25.68 27.67 1.89
C THR A 378 27.20 27.86 1.98
N LEU A 379 27.79 27.61 3.15
CA LEU A 379 29.25 27.68 3.32
C LEU A 379 29.99 26.67 2.43
N VAL A 380 29.49 25.43 2.36
CA VAL A 380 30.05 24.39 1.47
C VAL A 380 29.98 24.84 0.01
N TYR A 381 28.86 25.41 -0.42
CA TYR A 381 28.69 25.95 -1.77
C TYR A 381 29.69 27.07 -2.07
N ASP A 382 29.83 28.04 -1.18
CA ASP A 382 30.72 29.20 -1.35
C ASP A 382 32.20 28.79 -1.47
N LEU A 383 32.62 27.76 -0.72
CA LEU A 383 33.99 27.22 -0.76
C LEU A 383 34.24 26.36 -1.99
N LEU A 384 33.24 25.60 -2.45
CA LEU A 384 33.37 24.64 -3.54
C LEU A 384 33.24 25.28 -4.93
N MET A 385 32.36 26.28 -5.08
CA MET A 385 32.13 27.00 -6.34
C MET A 385 33.43 27.48 -7.02
N PRO A 386 34.34 28.23 -6.36
CA PRO A 386 35.57 28.70 -7.00
C PRO A 386 36.51 27.55 -7.38
N VAL A 387 36.51 26.45 -6.63
CA VAL A 387 37.34 25.26 -6.92
C VAL A 387 36.86 24.57 -8.19
N ILE A 388 35.55 24.39 -8.31
CA ILE A 388 34.93 23.76 -9.49
C ILE A 388 35.13 24.63 -10.73
N MET A 389 34.92 25.94 -10.65
CA MET A 389 35.11 26.85 -11.79
C MET A 389 36.56 26.84 -12.30
N LYS A 390 37.54 26.76 -11.40
CA LYS A 390 38.96 26.69 -11.77
C LYS A 390 39.33 25.36 -12.41
N GLY A 391 38.74 24.24 -11.97
CA GLY A 391 38.93 22.91 -12.56
C GLY A 391 38.40 22.74 -13.98
N HIS A 392 37.41 23.55 -14.40
CA HIS A 392 36.89 23.58 -15.78
C HIS A 392 37.77 24.38 -16.75
N SER A 393 38.61 25.29 -16.23
CA SER A 393 39.60 26.03 -17.00
C SER A 393 40.92 25.26 -17.08
N LYS A 394 41.73 25.46 -18.14
CA LYS A 394 42.94 24.68 -18.50
C LYS A 394 44.08 24.58 -17.44
N SER A 395 43.86 24.95 -16.18
CA SER A 395 44.74 24.63 -15.05
C SER A 395 44.31 23.31 -14.40
N THR A 396 44.92 22.20 -14.82
CA THR A 396 44.69 20.88 -14.23
C THR A 396 45.00 20.94 -12.73
N LEU A 397 44.00 20.67 -11.88
CA LEU A 397 44.19 20.49 -10.44
C LEU A 397 45.32 19.50 -10.18
N SER A 398 46.10 19.70 -9.10
CA SER A 398 47.13 18.74 -8.72
C SER A 398 46.52 17.37 -8.38
N HIS A 399 47.32 16.30 -8.42
CA HIS A 399 46.85 14.96 -8.05
C HIS A 399 46.34 14.92 -6.60
N GLN A 400 46.98 15.65 -5.69
CA GLN A 400 46.55 15.76 -4.29
C GLN A 400 45.20 16.49 -4.16
N GLU A 401 45.02 17.62 -4.87
CA GLU A 401 43.75 18.35 -4.90
C GLU A 401 42.61 17.54 -5.53
N ASN A 402 42.87 16.80 -6.62
CA ASN A 402 41.87 15.92 -7.23
C ASN A 402 41.41 14.80 -6.30
N ARG A 403 42.32 14.21 -5.53
CA ARG A 403 41.99 13.19 -4.54
C ARG A 403 41.10 13.76 -3.44
N LEU A 404 41.49 14.90 -2.85
CA LEU A 404 40.70 15.57 -1.81
C LEU A 404 39.33 15.98 -2.33
N LEU A 405 39.26 16.53 -3.54
CA LEU A 405 37.99 16.89 -4.18
C LEU A 405 37.09 15.67 -4.39
N GLY A 406 37.64 14.51 -4.77
CA GLY A 406 36.88 13.27 -4.88
C GLY A 406 36.28 12.82 -3.54
N GLU A 407 37.11 12.75 -2.49
CA GLU A 407 36.67 12.37 -1.14
C GLU A 407 35.59 13.33 -0.59
N ILE A 408 35.77 14.64 -0.81
CA ILE A 408 34.80 15.66 -0.41
C ILE A 408 33.49 15.55 -1.20
N LYS A 409 33.56 15.31 -2.53
CA LYS A 409 32.36 15.10 -3.33
C LYS A 409 31.53 13.93 -2.80
N ASP A 410 32.17 12.80 -2.48
CA ASP A 410 31.50 11.64 -1.91
C ASP A 410 30.81 11.97 -0.57
N GLN A 411 31.45 12.77 0.29
CA GLN A 411 30.85 13.24 1.53
C GLN A 411 29.70 14.23 1.30
N ILE A 412 29.80 15.12 0.31
CA ILE A 412 28.74 16.05 -0.05
C ILE A 412 27.52 15.28 -0.57
N GLU A 413 27.71 14.27 -1.43
CA GLU A 413 26.62 13.41 -1.90
C GLU A 413 25.88 12.73 -0.74
N GLN A 414 26.59 12.31 0.31
CA GLN A 414 25.94 11.72 1.50
C GLN A 414 25.06 12.72 2.25
N ILE A 415 25.50 13.98 2.37
CA ILE A 415 24.71 15.03 3.02
C ILE A 415 23.56 15.51 2.14
N LEU A 416 23.75 15.59 0.83
CA LEU A 416 22.67 15.89 -0.11
C LEU A 416 21.61 14.78 -0.09
N ALA A 417 22.02 13.52 -0.09
CA ALA A 417 21.12 12.38 0.10
C ALA A 417 20.35 12.50 1.42
N LEU A 418 21.04 12.79 2.53
CA LEU A 418 20.40 13.01 3.83
C LEU A 418 19.40 14.18 3.80
N ALA A 419 19.74 15.28 3.13
CA ALA A 419 18.88 16.45 3.02
C ALA A 419 17.61 16.15 2.21
N PHE A 420 17.77 15.62 0.99
CA PHE A 420 16.65 15.33 0.09
C PHE A 420 15.79 14.16 0.58
N GLU A 421 16.36 13.13 1.20
CA GLU A 421 15.57 12.02 1.79
C GLU A 421 14.75 12.44 3.02
N ASN A 422 15.04 13.61 3.60
CA ASN A 422 14.39 14.12 4.80
C ASN A 422 13.82 15.53 4.63
N TYR A 423 13.57 16.01 3.41
CA TYR A 423 13.22 17.41 3.13
C TYR A 423 12.05 17.99 3.96
N LYS A 424 11.04 17.19 4.33
CA LYS A 424 9.92 17.61 5.20
C LYS A 424 10.23 17.62 6.71
N SER A 425 11.36 17.05 7.09
CA SER A 425 11.81 16.89 8.48
C SER A 425 13.10 17.67 8.76
N LEU A 426 13.56 18.48 7.81
CA LEU A 426 14.72 19.34 7.98
C LEU A 426 14.39 20.47 8.96
N ASP A 427 15.30 20.70 9.89
CA ASP A 427 15.13 21.71 10.94
C ASP A 427 16.47 22.33 11.31
N ASP A 428 16.60 23.63 10.99
CA ASP A 428 17.77 24.43 11.27
C ASP A 428 17.92 24.76 12.76
N SER A 429 16.94 24.48 13.62
CA SER A 429 17.09 24.61 15.08
C SER A 429 17.66 23.35 15.73
N SER A 430 17.57 22.19 15.06
CA SER A 430 18.13 20.92 15.53
C SER A 430 19.64 20.88 15.33
N LEU A 431 20.40 20.36 16.31
CA LEU A 431 21.84 20.18 16.15
C LEU A 431 22.14 19.31 14.93
N SER A 432 21.42 18.20 14.73
CA SER A 432 21.61 17.26 13.62
C SER A 432 21.12 17.78 12.26
N GLY A 433 20.40 18.90 12.21
CA GLY A 433 19.72 19.42 11.01
C GLY A 433 18.44 18.68 10.62
N VAL A 434 18.07 17.64 11.37
CA VAL A 434 16.86 16.84 11.14
C VAL A 434 16.07 16.72 12.44
N MET A 435 14.74 16.78 12.36
CA MET A 435 13.87 16.56 13.49
C MET A 435 13.87 15.08 13.93
N ASP A 436 14.09 14.86 15.22
CA ASP A 436 14.06 13.50 15.82
C ASP A 436 12.62 13.00 16.04
N VAL A 437 11.66 13.90 16.27
CA VAL A 437 10.26 13.57 16.52
C VAL A 437 9.45 13.68 15.23
N PHE A 438 8.65 12.65 14.92
CA PHE A 438 7.73 12.69 13.79
C PHE A 438 6.61 13.69 14.05
N LYS A 439 6.49 14.70 13.18
CA LYS A 439 5.38 15.65 13.17
C LYS A 439 4.81 15.79 11.75
N PRO A 440 3.53 16.19 11.63
CA PRO A 440 2.99 16.63 10.35
C PRO A 440 3.86 17.74 9.76
N ALA A 441 4.09 17.70 8.45
CA ALA A 441 4.88 18.72 7.77
C ALA A 441 4.14 20.06 7.78
N THR A 442 4.88 21.16 7.88
CA THR A 442 4.36 22.52 8.10
C THR A 442 4.01 23.28 6.80
N GLY A 443 3.90 22.59 5.66
CA GLY A 443 3.60 23.20 4.34
C GLY A 443 4.68 24.14 3.77
N LEU A 444 5.62 24.59 4.60
CA LEU A 444 6.74 25.46 4.24
C LEU A 444 7.98 24.62 3.93
N ALA A 445 8.73 25.00 2.89
CA ALA A 445 10.01 24.38 2.61
C ALA A 445 11.04 24.77 3.68
N ALA A 446 11.82 23.80 4.13
CA ALA A 446 12.89 24.06 5.08
C ALA A 446 13.96 24.96 4.45
N PRO A 447 14.55 25.91 5.22
CA PRO A 447 15.55 26.83 4.67
C PRO A 447 16.77 26.13 4.08
N ALA A 448 17.13 24.94 4.58
CA ALA A 448 18.22 24.12 4.06
C ALA A 448 17.96 23.51 2.67
N LEU A 449 16.70 23.42 2.21
CA LEU A 449 16.37 22.77 0.94
C LEU A 449 16.89 23.57 -0.27
N GLU A 450 16.79 24.90 -0.25
CA GLU A 450 17.25 25.74 -1.36
C GLU A 450 18.79 25.67 -1.53
N PRO A 451 19.62 25.82 -0.47
CA PRO A 451 21.07 25.58 -0.55
C PRO A 451 21.42 24.16 -1.02
N ALA A 452 20.67 23.14 -0.60
CA ALA A 452 20.89 21.76 -1.04
C ALA A 452 20.68 21.62 -2.56
N VAL A 453 19.61 22.20 -3.11
CA VAL A 453 19.37 22.20 -4.56
C VAL A 453 20.50 22.93 -5.27
N LYS A 454 20.89 24.13 -4.83
CA LYS A 454 22.01 24.89 -5.44
C LYS A 454 23.31 24.10 -5.45
N LEU A 455 23.65 23.43 -4.35
CA LEU A 455 24.83 22.59 -4.26
C LEU A 455 24.76 21.35 -5.18
N TYR A 456 23.59 20.73 -5.30
CA TYR A 456 23.37 19.63 -6.25
C TYR A 456 23.56 20.09 -7.69
N THR A 457 23.02 21.26 -8.06
CA THR A 457 23.17 21.83 -9.41
C THR A 457 24.60 22.26 -9.76
N LEU A 458 25.44 22.48 -8.75
CA LEU A 458 26.86 22.78 -8.93
C LEU A 458 27.68 21.52 -9.22
N LEU A 459 27.31 20.39 -8.60
CA LEU A 459 28.01 19.11 -8.73
C LEU A 459 27.58 18.29 -9.95
N HIS A 460 26.31 18.39 -10.32
CA HIS A 460 25.70 17.57 -11.36
C HIS A 460 25.19 18.41 -12.53
N ASP A 461 25.35 17.88 -13.74
CA ASP A 461 24.66 18.43 -14.91
C ASP A 461 23.17 18.05 -14.85
N ILE A 462 22.32 19.02 -14.57
CA ILE A 462 20.86 18.87 -14.45
C ILE A 462 20.23 18.40 -15.77
N LEU A 463 20.89 18.62 -16.90
CA LEU A 463 20.40 18.14 -18.20
C LEU A 463 20.70 16.66 -18.42
N SER A 464 21.60 16.07 -17.62
CA SER A 464 21.91 14.65 -17.70
C SER A 464 20.77 13.81 -17.12
N PRO A 465 20.37 12.72 -17.80
CA PRO A 465 19.30 11.85 -17.30
C PRO A 465 19.69 11.17 -15.98
N GLU A 466 20.98 10.87 -15.79
CA GLU A 466 21.50 10.24 -14.57
C GLU A 466 21.26 11.13 -13.33
N ALA A 467 21.61 12.42 -13.40
CA ALA A 467 21.36 13.37 -12.33
C ALA A 467 19.86 13.57 -12.06
N GLN A 468 19.04 13.69 -13.11
CA GLN A 468 17.60 13.81 -12.94
C GLN A 468 17.00 12.60 -12.24
N THR A 469 17.44 11.39 -12.62
CA THR A 469 16.97 10.15 -11.98
C THR A 469 17.44 10.03 -10.53
N ASN A 470 18.68 10.41 -10.23
CA ASN A 470 19.22 10.38 -8.87
C ASN A 470 18.47 11.33 -7.94
N LEU A 471 18.26 12.58 -8.36
CA LEU A 471 17.53 13.55 -7.56
C LEU A 471 16.08 13.11 -7.33
N THR A 472 15.42 12.60 -8.38
CA THR A 472 14.08 12.02 -8.28
C THR A 472 14.05 10.85 -7.29
N HIS A 473 15.07 9.97 -7.31
CA HIS A 473 15.17 8.83 -6.42
C HIS A 473 15.24 9.25 -4.93
N TYR A 474 15.94 10.34 -4.59
CA TYR A 474 15.97 10.83 -3.21
C TYR A 474 14.58 11.27 -2.72
N PHE A 475 13.81 12.00 -3.53
CA PHE A 475 12.44 12.37 -3.16
C PHE A 475 11.50 11.16 -3.10
N GLN A 476 11.69 10.16 -3.96
CA GLN A 476 10.95 8.89 -3.85
C GLN A 476 11.29 8.15 -2.55
N ALA A 477 12.57 8.11 -2.17
CA ALA A 477 13.03 7.51 -0.92
C ALA A 477 12.45 8.24 0.30
N ALA A 478 12.39 9.57 0.25
CA ALA A 478 11.75 10.40 1.27
C ALA A 478 10.26 10.07 1.43
N ALA A 479 9.51 10.03 0.33
CA ALA A 479 8.08 9.71 0.34
C ALA A 479 7.84 8.29 0.90
N LYS A 480 8.64 7.31 0.49
CA LYS A 480 8.60 5.93 1.03
C LYS A 480 8.95 5.86 2.51
N LYS A 481 9.92 6.65 2.98
CA LYS A 481 10.30 6.72 4.39
C LYS A 481 9.17 7.27 5.24
N ARG A 482 8.48 8.32 4.75
CA ARG A 482 7.30 8.89 5.42
C ARG A 482 6.09 7.97 5.37
N SER A 483 5.82 7.31 4.25
CA SER A 483 4.71 6.35 4.15
C SER A 483 4.89 5.21 5.15
N ARG A 484 6.09 4.63 5.25
CA ARG A 484 6.40 3.58 6.24
C ARG A 484 6.10 4.00 7.68
N ARG A 485 6.44 5.24 8.08
CA ARG A 485 6.15 5.75 9.44
C ARG A 485 4.65 5.84 9.73
N HIS A 486 3.86 6.30 8.78
CA HIS A 486 2.40 6.33 8.92
C HIS A 486 1.78 4.92 8.94
N LEU A 487 2.36 3.97 8.20
CA LEU A 487 1.85 2.59 8.17
C LEU A 487 2.09 1.83 9.47
N THR A 488 3.20 2.10 10.19
CA THR A 488 3.52 1.39 11.43
C THR A 488 2.43 1.47 12.48
N GLU A 489 1.67 2.57 12.54
CA GLU A 489 0.54 2.73 13.48
C GLU A 489 -0.64 1.81 13.17
N THR A 490 -0.71 1.30 11.93
CA THR A 490 -1.78 0.42 11.49
C THR A 490 -1.36 -1.04 11.41
N ASP A 491 -0.06 -1.36 11.50
CA ASP A 491 0.51 -2.69 11.19
C ASP A 491 -0.16 -3.84 11.93
N GLU A 492 -0.56 -3.59 13.17
CA GLU A 492 -1.33 -4.51 14.03
C GLU A 492 -2.59 -5.09 13.35
N PHE A 493 -3.23 -4.34 12.43
CA PHE A 493 -4.48 -4.73 11.78
C PHE A 493 -4.32 -5.52 10.46
N VAL A 494 -3.09 -5.70 9.96
CA VAL A 494 -2.82 -6.37 8.68
C VAL A 494 -1.95 -7.62 8.85
N THR A 495 -1.18 -7.73 9.92
CA THR A 495 -0.43 -8.95 10.23
C THR A 495 -1.40 -10.10 10.51
N ASN A 496 -1.24 -11.21 9.78
CA ASN A 496 -2.00 -12.46 9.97
C ASN A 496 -1.77 -13.03 11.38
N ASN A 497 -2.53 -12.56 12.37
CA ASN A 497 -2.74 -13.30 13.58
C ASN A 497 -4.03 -14.11 13.41
N ASN A 498 -3.94 -15.40 13.68
CA ASN A 498 -5.08 -16.31 13.87
C ASN A 498 -6.02 -15.88 15.04
N GLU A 499 -5.88 -14.64 15.53
CA GLU A 499 -6.66 -13.97 16.57
C GLU A 499 -7.76 -13.06 16.00
N ALA A 500 -7.93 -12.99 14.67
CA ALA A 500 -9.08 -12.29 14.04
C ALA A 500 -10.45 -12.85 14.50
N ILE A 501 -10.46 -13.99 15.18
CA ILE A 501 -11.66 -14.65 15.70
C ILE A 501 -12.15 -13.99 17.03
N LEU A 502 -11.38 -13.08 17.65
CA LEU A 502 -11.71 -12.45 18.94
C LEU A 502 -11.46 -10.93 19.00
N MET A 503 -11.53 -10.18 17.89
CA MET A 503 -11.60 -8.72 18.01
C MET A 503 -12.99 -8.30 18.50
N ASP A 504 -13.05 -7.63 19.64
CA ASP A 504 -14.27 -6.99 20.16
C ASP A 504 -14.82 -5.97 19.15
N SER A 505 -16.14 -5.72 19.16
CA SER A 505 -16.80 -4.77 18.27
C SER A 505 -16.19 -3.37 18.36
N VAL A 506 -15.68 -3.00 19.54
CA VAL A 506 -15.00 -1.71 19.78
C VAL A 506 -13.62 -1.68 19.11
N ALA A 507 -12.88 -2.80 19.14
CA ALA A 507 -11.56 -2.91 18.51
C ALA A 507 -11.68 -2.83 16.98
N MET A 508 -12.68 -3.50 16.40
CA MET A 508 -12.98 -3.40 14.96
C MET A 508 -13.35 -1.96 14.56
N SER A 509 -14.21 -1.29 15.31
CA SER A 509 -14.56 0.12 15.05
C SER A 509 -13.33 1.03 15.05
N THR A 510 -12.44 0.84 16.03
CA THR A 510 -11.20 1.60 16.15
C THR A 510 -10.24 1.33 14.98
N ALA A 511 -10.17 0.09 14.50
CA ALA A 511 -9.34 -0.28 13.36
C ALA A 511 -9.79 0.43 12.06
N TYR A 512 -11.11 0.47 11.78
CA TYR A 512 -11.65 1.22 10.65
C TYR A 512 -11.40 2.73 10.76
N GLN A 513 -11.57 3.32 11.95
CA GLN A 513 -11.29 4.74 12.18
C GLN A 513 -9.80 5.08 11.98
N LYS A 514 -8.88 4.23 12.48
CA LYS A 514 -7.44 4.39 12.23
C LYS A 514 -7.11 4.30 10.75
N MET A 515 -7.75 3.39 10.02
CA MET A 515 -7.57 3.28 8.56
C MET A 515 -8.11 4.50 7.82
N ALA A 516 -9.24 5.08 8.26
CA ALA A 516 -9.76 6.33 7.71
C ALA A 516 -8.81 7.51 8.00
N CYS A 517 -8.22 7.56 9.20
CA CYS A 517 -7.19 8.55 9.55
C CYS A 517 -5.94 8.40 8.67
N LEU A 518 -5.55 7.17 8.29
CA LEU A 518 -4.43 6.95 7.36
C LEU A 518 -4.69 7.59 5.99
N CYS A 519 -5.91 7.47 5.45
CA CYS A 519 -6.31 8.15 4.21
C CYS A 519 -6.13 9.67 4.33
N LEU A 520 -6.57 10.25 5.46
CA LEU A 520 -6.44 11.68 5.73
C LEU A 520 -4.97 12.11 5.91
N ASN A 521 -4.15 11.30 6.58
CA ASN A 521 -2.73 11.57 6.75
C ASN A 521 -2.01 11.61 5.40
N PHE A 522 -2.26 10.64 4.51
CA PHE A 522 -1.66 10.63 3.17
C PHE A 522 -2.18 11.77 2.30
N LYS A 523 -3.46 12.14 2.42
CA LYS A 523 -4.01 13.35 1.78
C LYS A 523 -3.22 14.58 2.21
N ASN A 524 -3.02 14.76 3.52
CA ASN A 524 -2.28 15.90 4.07
C ASN A 524 -0.81 15.88 3.63
N GLU A 525 -0.17 14.72 3.57
CA GLU A 525 1.20 14.60 3.04
C GLU A 525 1.31 15.11 1.60
N ILE A 526 0.42 14.68 0.72
CA ILE A 526 0.40 15.13 -0.68
C ILE A 526 0.11 16.62 -0.76
N PHE A 527 -0.81 17.12 0.08
CA PHE A 527 -1.11 18.55 0.13
C PHE A 527 0.14 19.37 0.53
N THR A 528 0.89 18.94 1.53
CA THR A 528 2.16 19.61 1.89
C THR A 528 3.20 19.55 0.76
N ASP A 529 3.20 18.49 -0.05
CA ASP A 529 4.06 18.41 -1.23
C ASP A 529 3.69 19.39 -2.32
N ILE A 530 2.39 19.66 -2.49
CA ILE A 530 1.89 20.72 -3.37
C ILE A 530 2.35 22.08 -2.86
N GLU A 531 2.25 22.35 -1.55
CA GLU A 531 2.67 23.63 -0.96
C GLU A 531 4.19 23.87 -1.09
N ILE A 532 5.00 22.84 -0.89
CA ILE A 532 6.46 22.91 -1.07
C ILE A 532 6.81 23.10 -2.56
N HIS A 533 6.13 22.39 -3.47
CA HIS A 533 6.36 22.51 -4.91
C HIS A 533 6.03 23.92 -5.43
N ASN A 534 4.97 24.54 -4.90
CA ASN A 534 4.54 25.90 -5.27
C ASN A 534 5.52 27.01 -4.81
N GLN A 535 6.52 26.70 -4.00
CA GLN A 535 7.58 27.65 -3.64
C GLN A 535 8.69 27.75 -4.70
N HIS A 536 8.62 26.95 -5.77
CA HIS A 536 9.52 27.01 -6.93
C HIS A 536 11.02 26.82 -6.60
N ILE A 537 11.33 26.09 -5.53
CA ILE A 537 12.71 25.77 -5.12
C ILE A 537 13.30 24.62 -5.96
N LEU A 538 12.45 23.69 -6.42
CA LEU A 538 12.88 22.49 -7.14
C LEU A 538 13.04 22.76 -8.65
N PRO A 539 13.96 22.06 -9.33
CA PRO A 539 14.06 22.11 -10.79
C PRO A 539 12.77 21.70 -11.50
N SER A 540 12.53 22.27 -12.69
CA SER A 540 11.27 22.10 -13.44
C SER A 540 10.94 20.67 -13.86
N PHE A 541 11.92 19.76 -13.90
CA PHE A 541 11.68 18.34 -14.24
C PHE A 541 11.10 17.54 -13.06
N ILE A 542 11.14 18.07 -11.83
CA ILE A 542 10.61 17.39 -10.64
C ILE A 542 9.18 17.85 -10.38
N ASP A 543 8.23 16.99 -10.76
CA ASP A 543 6.84 17.11 -10.32
C ASP A 543 6.66 16.38 -8.98
N LEU A 544 6.93 17.10 -7.89
CA LEU A 544 6.85 16.55 -6.54
C LEU A 544 5.43 16.03 -6.19
N PRO A 545 4.32 16.72 -6.54
CA PRO A 545 2.97 16.21 -6.32
C PRO A 545 2.68 14.88 -7.04
N ASN A 546 2.98 14.75 -8.34
CA ASN A 546 2.75 13.48 -9.05
C ASN A 546 3.67 12.37 -8.54
N LEU A 547 4.92 12.69 -8.18
CA LEU A 547 5.88 11.73 -7.64
C LEU A 547 5.41 11.15 -6.30
N SER A 548 5.10 12.02 -5.34
CA SER A 548 4.68 11.64 -3.99
C SER A 548 3.33 10.92 -3.98
N SER A 549 2.34 11.46 -4.69
CA SER A 549 1.00 10.87 -4.80
C SER A 549 1.02 9.48 -5.41
N SER A 550 1.88 9.20 -6.40
CA SER A 550 2.03 7.86 -6.97
C SER A 550 2.41 6.82 -5.90
N ILE A 551 3.34 7.17 -5.03
CA ILE A 551 3.83 6.31 -3.95
C ILE A 551 2.76 6.16 -2.86
N TYR A 552 2.21 7.27 -2.37
CA TYR A 552 1.20 7.24 -1.32
C TYR A 552 -0.09 6.52 -1.77
N SER A 553 -0.54 6.76 -3.00
CA SER A 553 -1.75 6.12 -3.54
C SER A 553 -1.58 4.62 -3.74
N THR A 554 -0.43 4.16 -4.29
CA THR A 554 -0.17 2.72 -4.42
C THR A 554 -0.04 2.04 -3.06
N GLU A 555 0.68 2.66 -2.12
CA GLU A 555 0.89 2.09 -0.79
C GLU A 555 -0.42 2.03 0.02
N LEU A 556 -1.22 3.10 -0.03
CA LEU A 556 -2.55 3.13 0.60
C LEU A 556 -3.48 2.07 0.01
N CYS A 557 -3.49 1.93 -1.32
CA CYS A 557 -4.32 0.92 -1.97
C CYS A 557 -3.94 -0.50 -1.55
N ASN A 558 -2.64 -0.82 -1.53
CA ASN A 558 -2.15 -2.10 -1.05
C ASN A 558 -2.50 -2.33 0.42
N ARG A 559 -2.37 -1.29 1.25
CA ARG A 559 -2.69 -1.35 2.67
C ARG A 559 -4.18 -1.59 2.92
N LEU A 560 -5.05 -0.85 2.23
CA LEU A 560 -6.50 -1.00 2.31
C LEU A 560 -6.94 -2.39 1.84
N ARG A 561 -6.39 -2.91 0.74
CA ARG A 561 -6.67 -4.29 0.30
C ARG A 561 -6.30 -5.31 1.37
N ALA A 562 -5.10 -5.21 1.93
CA ALA A 562 -4.65 -6.15 2.95
C ALA A 562 -5.51 -6.06 4.22
N PHE A 563 -5.89 -4.84 4.62
CA PHE A 563 -6.79 -4.59 5.76
C PHE A 563 -8.20 -5.14 5.53
N LEU A 564 -8.82 -4.88 4.37
CA LEU A 564 -10.17 -5.38 4.07
C LEU A 564 -10.22 -6.91 3.93
N LEU A 565 -9.10 -7.54 3.60
CA LEU A 565 -8.96 -9.00 3.61
C LEU A 565 -8.82 -9.57 5.03
N ALA A 566 -8.05 -8.91 5.90
CA ALA A 566 -7.85 -9.32 7.29
C ALA A 566 -9.08 -9.04 8.17
N CYS A 567 -9.70 -7.87 7.96
CA CYS A 567 -10.85 -7.34 8.68
C CYS A 567 -11.99 -7.07 7.68
N PRO A 568 -12.70 -8.11 7.21
CA PRO A 568 -13.78 -7.94 6.25
C PRO A 568 -14.97 -7.22 6.89
N PRO A 569 -15.47 -6.13 6.27
CA PRO A 569 -16.62 -5.40 6.77
C PRO A 569 -17.91 -6.22 6.61
N SER A 570 -18.70 -6.32 7.69
CA SER A 570 -19.97 -7.04 7.72
C SER A 570 -21.16 -6.24 7.17
N GLY A 571 -21.00 -4.92 7.02
CA GLY A 571 -22.01 -4.02 6.49
C GLY A 571 -21.56 -2.56 6.57
N PRO A 572 -22.39 -1.62 6.08
CA PRO A 572 -22.11 -0.18 6.08
C PRO A 572 -22.36 0.44 7.48
N SER A 573 -21.62 0.00 8.49
CA SER A 573 -21.64 0.64 9.81
C SER A 573 -20.97 2.03 9.74
N PRO A 574 -21.22 2.93 10.71
CA PRO A 574 -20.64 4.28 10.67
C PRO A 574 -19.10 4.33 10.48
N PRO A 575 -18.28 3.51 11.17
CA PRO A 575 -16.83 3.47 10.93
C PRO A 575 -16.44 2.99 9.53
N VAL A 576 -17.21 2.05 8.96
CA VAL A 576 -16.99 1.56 7.58
C VAL A 576 -17.38 2.64 6.58
N ALA A 577 -18.50 3.34 6.82
CA ALA A 577 -18.93 4.47 6.00
C ALA A 577 -17.90 5.61 6.01
N GLU A 578 -17.32 5.93 7.18
CA GLU A 578 -16.22 6.88 7.30
C GLU A 578 -14.99 6.48 6.47
N LEU A 579 -14.61 5.19 6.49
CA LEU A 579 -13.51 4.71 5.67
C LEU A 579 -13.83 4.80 4.16
N VAL A 580 -15.04 4.44 3.75
CA VAL A 580 -15.50 4.57 2.35
C VAL A 580 -15.47 6.03 1.92
N ILE A 581 -15.94 6.95 2.78
CA ILE A 581 -15.89 8.40 2.58
C ILE A 581 -14.44 8.87 2.40
N ALA A 582 -13.56 8.55 3.34
CA ALA A 582 -12.17 8.99 3.33
C ALA A 582 -11.40 8.47 2.10
N THR A 583 -11.66 7.22 1.69
CA THR A 583 -11.03 6.62 0.52
C THR A 583 -11.53 7.26 -0.78
N ALA A 584 -12.83 7.50 -0.90
CA ALA A 584 -13.41 8.15 -2.07
C ALA A 584 -13.03 9.64 -2.17
N ASP A 585 -12.97 10.34 -1.05
CA ASP A 585 -12.54 11.75 -1.00
C ASP A 585 -11.05 11.86 -1.35
N PHE A 586 -10.20 10.95 -0.87
CA PHE A 586 -8.79 10.89 -1.31
C PHE A 586 -8.67 10.80 -2.83
N GLN A 587 -9.42 9.90 -3.48
CA GLN A 587 -9.40 9.77 -4.95
C GLN A 587 -9.93 11.03 -5.65
N LYS A 588 -10.98 11.65 -5.10
CA LYS A 588 -11.54 12.90 -5.63
C LYS A 588 -10.56 14.07 -5.50
N ASP A 589 -9.87 14.18 -4.38
CA ASP A 589 -8.88 15.24 -4.12
C ASP A 589 -7.71 15.16 -5.10
N LEU A 590 -7.21 13.95 -5.41
CA LEU A 590 -6.19 13.77 -6.44
C LEU A 590 -6.64 14.29 -7.81
N ALA A 591 -7.90 14.04 -8.18
CA ALA A 591 -8.47 14.54 -9.42
C ALA A 591 -8.61 16.08 -9.41
N ILE A 592 -9.01 16.67 -8.27
CA ILE A 592 -9.11 18.14 -8.09
C ILE A 592 -7.73 18.80 -8.23
N TRP A 593 -6.68 18.16 -7.72
CA TRP A 593 -5.30 18.65 -7.80
C TRP A 593 -4.63 18.39 -9.16
N ASN A 594 -5.37 17.90 -10.17
CA ASN A 594 -4.86 17.53 -11.49
C ASN A 594 -3.71 16.50 -11.44
N ILE A 595 -3.71 15.63 -10.43
CA ILE A 595 -2.73 14.54 -10.30
C ILE A 595 -3.17 13.36 -11.16
N SER A 596 -2.23 12.81 -11.92
CA SER A 596 -2.51 11.70 -12.82
C SER A 596 -2.86 10.41 -12.06
N PRO A 597 -3.90 9.66 -12.48
CA PRO A 597 -4.22 8.39 -11.84
C PRO A 597 -3.14 7.36 -12.14
N VAL A 598 -2.64 6.69 -11.10
CA VAL A 598 -1.54 5.72 -11.20
C VAL A 598 -2.09 4.30 -11.22
N LYS A 599 -1.49 3.45 -12.07
CA LYS A 599 -1.85 2.03 -12.13
C LYS A 599 -1.53 1.35 -10.80
N GLY A 600 -2.56 0.78 -10.17
CA GLY A 600 -2.46 0.17 -8.84
C GLY A 600 -2.63 1.15 -7.68
N GLY A 601 -2.92 2.43 -7.95
CA GLY A 601 -3.36 3.41 -6.97
C GLY A 601 -4.76 3.12 -6.43
N VAL A 602 -5.24 4.00 -5.55
CA VAL A 602 -6.56 3.91 -4.91
C VAL A 602 -7.67 4.02 -5.96
N ASP A 603 -8.49 2.98 -6.04
CA ASP A 603 -9.79 3.01 -6.70
C ASP A 603 -10.82 2.61 -5.64
N ALA A 604 -11.52 3.60 -5.08
CA ALA A 604 -12.46 3.39 -4.01
C ALA A 604 -13.62 2.48 -4.44
N LYS A 605 -14.09 2.60 -5.69
CA LYS A 605 -15.21 1.80 -6.18
C LYS A 605 -14.80 0.33 -6.26
N GLU A 606 -13.67 0.03 -6.90
CA GLU A 606 -13.18 -1.34 -7.04
C GLU A 606 -12.85 -1.98 -5.67
N LEU A 607 -12.30 -1.22 -4.72
CA LEU A 607 -11.98 -1.73 -3.38
C LEU A 607 -13.22 -2.21 -2.62
N PHE A 608 -14.34 -1.48 -2.71
CA PHE A 608 -15.55 -1.77 -1.94
C PHE A 608 -16.64 -2.51 -2.74
N HIS A 609 -16.53 -2.60 -4.07
CA HIS A 609 -17.60 -3.12 -4.93
C HIS A 609 -18.10 -4.51 -4.51
N LEU A 610 -17.18 -5.46 -4.32
CA LEU A 610 -17.53 -6.82 -3.94
C LEU A 610 -18.25 -6.87 -2.58
N TYR A 611 -17.76 -6.09 -1.62
CA TYR A 611 -18.37 -6.02 -0.28
C TYR A 611 -19.77 -5.41 -0.34
N ILE A 612 -19.96 -4.30 -1.07
CA ILE A 612 -21.28 -3.66 -1.22
C ILE A 612 -22.30 -4.61 -1.83
N MET A 613 -21.92 -5.31 -2.90
CA MET A 613 -22.79 -6.29 -3.55
C MET A 613 -23.17 -7.44 -2.60
N LEU A 614 -22.20 -7.94 -1.81
CA LEU A 614 -22.45 -8.96 -0.80
C LEU A 614 -23.35 -8.43 0.32
N TRP A 615 -23.12 -7.22 0.84
CA TRP A 615 -23.95 -6.64 1.89
C TRP A 615 -25.41 -6.49 1.44
N ILE A 616 -25.64 -5.98 0.22
CA ILE A 616 -27.00 -5.83 -0.32
C ILE A 616 -27.67 -7.21 -0.41
N GLN A 617 -26.93 -8.22 -0.89
CA GLN A 617 -27.47 -9.58 -1.01
C GLN A 617 -27.73 -10.24 0.35
N ASP A 618 -26.83 -10.11 1.31
CA ASP A 618 -26.99 -10.66 2.66
C ASP A 618 -28.14 -9.98 3.41
N LYS A 619 -28.27 -8.65 3.28
CA LYS A 619 -29.41 -7.91 3.84
C LYS A 619 -30.72 -8.31 3.17
N ARG A 620 -30.74 -8.47 1.84
CA ARG A 620 -31.90 -9.01 1.11
C ARG A 620 -32.30 -10.38 1.66
N LEU A 621 -31.35 -11.30 1.82
CA LEU A 621 -31.62 -12.65 2.34
C LEU A 621 -32.13 -12.62 3.79
N SER A 622 -31.53 -11.81 4.65
CA SER A 622 -31.95 -11.63 6.05
C SER A 622 -33.38 -11.08 6.17
N LEU A 623 -33.74 -10.10 5.33
CA LEU A 623 -35.09 -9.56 5.25
C LEU A 623 -36.09 -10.59 4.71
N LEU A 624 -35.72 -11.34 3.67
CA LEU A 624 -36.55 -12.43 3.13
C LEU A 624 -36.76 -13.56 4.14
N GLU A 625 -35.76 -13.87 4.96
CA GLU A 625 -35.89 -14.83 6.05
C GLU A 625 -36.84 -14.31 7.14
N SER A 626 -36.81 -13.01 7.43
CA SER A 626 -37.75 -12.36 8.36
C SER A 626 -39.20 -12.42 7.87
N CYS A 627 -39.44 -12.56 6.56
CA CYS A 627 -40.76 -12.79 5.98
C CYS A 627 -41.26 -14.25 6.14
N LYS A 628 -40.41 -15.21 6.54
CA LYS A 628 -40.83 -16.61 6.70
C LYS A 628 -41.64 -16.80 7.99
N LEU A 629 -42.66 -17.65 7.91
CA LEU A 629 -43.73 -17.81 8.90
C LEU A 629 -43.31 -18.48 10.22
N ASP A 630 -42.09 -18.99 10.32
CA ASP A 630 -41.70 -19.95 11.36
C ASP A 630 -41.45 -19.34 12.75
N LYS A 631 -41.48 -18.02 12.91
CA LYS A 631 -41.18 -17.38 14.22
C LYS A 631 -42.42 -16.96 15.02
N VAL A 632 -43.50 -16.45 14.41
CA VAL A 632 -44.75 -16.06 15.12
C VAL A 632 -45.94 -16.03 14.15
N LYS A 633 -47.07 -16.65 14.50
CA LYS A 633 -48.35 -16.48 13.77
C LYS A 633 -49.02 -15.18 14.25
N TRP A 634 -48.94 -14.11 13.47
CA TRP A 634 -49.51 -12.79 13.80
C TRP A 634 -51.04 -12.69 13.62
N SER A 635 -51.71 -13.80 13.31
CA SER A 635 -53.16 -13.82 13.12
C SER A 635 -53.87 -13.45 14.43
N GLY A 636 -54.52 -12.29 14.46
CA GLY A 636 -55.34 -11.82 15.58
C GLY A 636 -54.74 -10.69 16.43
N VAL A 637 -53.46 -10.33 16.24
CA VAL A 637 -52.85 -9.18 16.93
C VAL A 637 -53.14 -7.89 16.15
N ARG A 638 -53.78 -6.90 16.80
CA ARG A 638 -54.13 -5.60 16.20
C ARG A 638 -53.23 -4.48 16.72
N THR A 639 -52.75 -3.63 15.81
CA THR A 639 -52.14 -2.34 16.13
C THR A 639 -53.21 -1.26 16.36
N GLN A 640 -52.78 -0.04 16.71
CA GLN A 640 -53.67 1.14 16.83
C GLN A 640 -54.44 1.46 15.54
N HIS A 641 -53.98 0.99 14.37
CA HIS A 641 -54.61 1.19 13.06
C HIS A 641 -55.39 -0.04 12.57
N SER A 642 -55.72 -0.97 13.47
CA SER A 642 -56.34 -2.24 13.07
C SER A 642 -55.57 -2.99 11.97
N THR A 643 -54.23 -2.85 11.95
CA THR A 643 -53.32 -3.54 11.02
C THR A 643 -52.53 -4.62 11.75
N THR A 644 -51.84 -5.48 10.99
CA THR A 644 -50.89 -6.43 11.56
C THR A 644 -49.57 -5.73 11.91
N PRO A 645 -48.98 -5.95 13.10
CA PRO A 645 -47.69 -5.36 13.46
C PRO A 645 -46.55 -5.79 12.53
N PHE A 646 -46.69 -6.94 11.87
CA PHE A 646 -45.72 -7.48 10.92
C PHE A 646 -45.39 -6.50 9.78
N ILE A 647 -46.37 -5.77 9.24
CA ILE A 647 -46.11 -4.85 8.13
C ILE A 647 -45.32 -3.62 8.57
N ASP A 648 -45.66 -3.05 9.73
CA ASP A 648 -44.99 -1.86 10.25
C ASP A 648 -43.54 -2.23 10.62
N GLU A 649 -43.32 -3.38 11.29
CA GLU A 649 -41.97 -3.88 11.61
C GLU A 649 -41.11 -4.10 10.36
N MET A 650 -41.66 -4.74 9.33
CA MET A 650 -40.90 -5.00 8.09
C MET A 650 -40.56 -3.72 7.34
N TYR A 651 -41.49 -2.76 7.24
CA TYR A 651 -41.21 -1.47 6.58
C TYR A 651 -40.29 -0.58 7.42
N ASP A 652 -40.29 -0.70 8.74
CA ASP A 652 -39.30 -0.05 9.60
C ASP A 652 -37.89 -0.60 9.35
N ARG A 653 -37.73 -1.93 9.26
CA ARG A 653 -36.46 -2.57 8.88
C ARG A 653 -36.01 -2.21 7.46
N LEU A 654 -36.94 -2.09 6.52
CA LEU A 654 -36.63 -1.62 5.15
C LEU A 654 -36.09 -0.19 5.20
N ARG A 655 -36.74 0.72 5.92
CA ARG A 655 -36.29 2.11 6.07
C ARG A 655 -34.90 2.19 6.70
N GLU A 656 -34.67 1.49 7.82
CA GLU A 656 -33.35 1.43 8.47
C GLU A 656 -32.28 0.88 7.52
N THR A 657 -32.63 -0.13 6.72
CA THR A 657 -31.71 -0.65 5.69
C THR A 657 -31.37 0.44 4.68
N LEU A 658 -32.35 1.19 4.16
CA LEU A 658 -32.10 2.26 3.19
C LEU A 658 -31.25 3.40 3.76
N GLU A 659 -31.48 3.82 5.01
CA GLU A 659 -30.67 4.83 5.70
C GLU A 659 -29.18 4.41 5.75
N ASN A 660 -28.90 3.14 6.03
CA ASN A 660 -27.52 2.62 6.08
C ASN A 660 -26.79 2.66 4.72
N TYR A 661 -27.50 2.69 3.59
CA TYR A 661 -26.91 2.73 2.24
C TYR A 661 -26.84 4.14 1.64
N GLU A 662 -27.34 5.16 2.33
CA GLU A 662 -27.40 6.54 1.81
C GLU A 662 -26.03 7.06 1.37
N VAL A 663 -25.00 6.90 2.22
CA VAL A 663 -23.62 7.34 1.94
C VAL A 663 -23.06 6.68 0.67
N ILE A 664 -23.33 5.38 0.48
CA ILE A 664 -22.83 4.60 -0.65
C ILE A 664 -23.51 5.08 -1.93
N ILE A 665 -24.82 5.29 -1.90
CA ILE A 665 -25.62 5.68 -3.04
C ILE A 665 -25.30 7.10 -3.51
N CYS A 666 -25.14 8.05 -2.59
CA CYS A 666 -24.76 9.41 -2.94
C CYS A 666 -23.41 9.49 -3.67
N ARG A 667 -22.51 8.52 -3.44
CA ARG A 667 -21.20 8.44 -4.10
C ARG A 667 -21.22 7.61 -5.37
N TRP A 668 -21.96 6.49 -5.36
CA TRP A 668 -22.09 5.55 -6.48
C TRP A 668 -23.57 5.24 -6.74
N PRO A 669 -24.26 6.10 -7.52
CA PRO A 669 -25.68 5.95 -7.81
C PRO A 669 -26.06 4.65 -8.54
N GLU A 670 -25.11 3.98 -9.20
CA GLU A 670 -25.33 2.71 -9.91
C GLU A 670 -25.87 1.59 -8.99
N TYR A 671 -25.54 1.63 -7.69
CA TYR A 671 -26.04 0.64 -6.72
C TYR A 671 -27.53 0.82 -6.39
N ILE A 672 -28.15 1.96 -6.76
CA ILE A 672 -29.58 2.19 -6.57
C ILE A 672 -30.39 1.07 -7.21
N PHE A 673 -30.05 0.65 -8.43
CA PHE A 673 -30.79 -0.39 -9.15
C PHE A 673 -30.69 -1.77 -8.49
N VAL A 674 -29.52 -2.10 -7.93
CA VAL A 674 -29.30 -3.37 -7.22
C VAL A 674 -30.10 -3.38 -5.93
N LEU A 675 -30.07 -2.27 -5.17
CA LEU A 675 -30.84 -2.13 -3.95
C LEU A 675 -32.35 -2.09 -4.23
N GLU A 676 -32.80 -1.40 -5.27
CA GLU A 676 -34.20 -1.36 -5.69
C GLU A 676 -34.75 -2.77 -5.97
N ASN A 677 -33.99 -3.59 -6.69
CA ASN A 677 -34.35 -5.00 -6.94
C ASN A 677 -34.44 -5.80 -5.64
N ALA A 678 -33.50 -5.62 -4.72
CA ALA A 678 -33.53 -6.30 -3.42
C ALA A 678 -34.76 -5.91 -2.60
N ILE A 679 -35.09 -4.62 -2.52
CA ILE A 679 -36.25 -4.12 -1.79
C ILE A 679 -37.55 -4.59 -2.45
N ALA A 680 -37.65 -4.53 -3.78
CA ALA A 680 -38.82 -5.01 -4.51
C ALA A 680 -39.09 -6.52 -4.26
N ASP A 681 -38.04 -7.34 -4.18
CA ASP A 681 -38.16 -8.76 -3.83
C ASP A 681 -38.66 -8.96 -2.40
N VAL A 682 -38.15 -8.19 -1.44
CA VAL A 682 -38.62 -8.24 -0.04
C VAL A 682 -40.10 -7.81 0.04
N GLU A 683 -40.49 -6.73 -0.63
CA GLU A 683 -41.89 -6.29 -0.63
C GLU A 683 -42.84 -7.33 -1.26
N LYS A 684 -42.43 -8.02 -2.33
CA LYS A 684 -43.19 -9.16 -2.87
C LYS A 684 -43.32 -10.26 -1.83
N ALA A 685 -42.25 -10.59 -1.12
CA ALA A 685 -42.26 -11.60 -0.06
C ALA A 685 -43.13 -11.19 1.14
N ILE A 686 -43.20 -9.90 1.51
CA ILE A 686 -44.12 -9.39 2.55
C ILE A 686 -45.56 -9.67 2.13
N VAL A 687 -45.93 -9.37 0.87
CA VAL A 687 -47.28 -9.63 0.35
C VAL A 687 -47.60 -11.13 0.33
N GLU A 688 -46.65 -11.98 -0.10
CA GLU A 688 -46.83 -13.43 -0.06
C GLU A 688 -46.93 -13.98 1.36
N ALA A 689 -46.18 -13.42 2.31
CA ALA A 689 -46.27 -13.79 3.72
C ALA A 689 -47.64 -13.44 4.29
N LEU A 690 -48.19 -12.25 3.98
CA LEU A 690 -49.55 -11.87 4.35
C LEU A 690 -50.59 -12.85 3.79
N ASP A 691 -50.49 -13.19 2.50
CA ASP A 691 -51.42 -14.14 1.86
C ASP A 691 -51.38 -15.52 2.54
N LYS A 692 -50.21 -15.95 3.01
CA LYS A 692 -50.05 -17.21 3.74
C LYS A 692 -50.55 -17.13 5.19
N GLN A 693 -50.26 -16.04 5.91
CA GLN A 693 -50.71 -15.82 7.30
C GLN A 693 -52.24 -15.82 7.40
N TYR A 694 -52.91 -15.24 6.40
CA TYR A 694 -54.37 -15.11 6.34
C TYR A 694 -55.01 -16.12 5.36
N ALA A 695 -54.31 -17.20 5.01
CA ALA A 695 -54.79 -18.18 4.03
C ALA A 695 -56.14 -18.81 4.41
N ASP A 696 -56.36 -19.05 5.71
CA ASP A 696 -57.61 -19.61 6.26
C ASP A 696 -58.78 -18.63 6.07
N VAL A 697 -58.53 -17.35 6.33
CA VAL A 697 -59.51 -16.25 6.19
C VAL A 697 -59.82 -15.95 4.72
N LEU A 698 -58.83 -16.11 3.84
CA LEU A 698 -58.96 -15.93 2.40
C LEU A 698 -59.59 -17.15 1.69
N ALA A 699 -59.61 -18.33 2.30
CA ALA A 699 -60.11 -19.56 1.68
C ALA A 699 -61.58 -19.44 1.17
N PRO A 700 -62.53 -18.85 1.92
CA PRO A 700 -63.90 -18.62 1.44
C PRO A 700 -63.99 -17.68 0.23
N LEU A 701 -63.01 -16.78 0.06
CA LEU A 701 -62.97 -15.79 -1.03
C LEU A 701 -62.36 -16.36 -2.32
N LYS A 702 -61.48 -17.37 -2.22
CA LYS A 702 -60.82 -18.02 -3.37
C LYS A 702 -61.78 -18.62 -4.39
N GLU A 703 -62.99 -18.98 -3.99
CA GLU A 703 -64.03 -19.46 -4.90
C GLU A 703 -64.49 -18.40 -5.92
N ASN A 704 -64.41 -17.11 -5.56
CA ASN A 704 -64.83 -15.98 -6.39
C ASN A 704 -63.65 -15.31 -7.12
N LEU A 705 -62.41 -15.56 -6.67
CA LEU A 705 -61.18 -15.02 -7.27
C LEU A 705 -60.76 -15.72 -8.57
N THR A 706 -61.29 -16.92 -8.86
CA THR A 706 -61.01 -17.65 -10.11
C THR A 706 -62.15 -17.46 -11.11
N PRO A 707 -61.85 -17.17 -12.40
CA PRO A 707 -62.90 -17.06 -13.42
C PRO A 707 -63.65 -18.40 -13.48
N LYS A 708 -64.98 -18.32 -13.52
CA LYS A 708 -65.88 -19.48 -13.55
C LYS A 708 -65.56 -20.39 -14.75
N LYS A 709 -64.63 -21.33 -14.58
CA LYS A 709 -64.45 -22.44 -15.52
C LYS A 709 -65.67 -23.35 -15.37
N PHE A 710 -66.50 -23.37 -16.40
CA PHE A 710 -67.65 -24.25 -16.50
C PHE A 710 -67.18 -25.71 -16.55
N GLY A 711 -67.21 -26.40 -15.41
CA GLY A 711 -66.92 -27.83 -15.32
C GLY A 711 -67.21 -28.36 -13.91
N PHE A 712 -67.80 -29.56 -13.85
CA PHE A 712 -68.10 -30.51 -12.73
C PHE A 712 -68.33 -30.02 -11.27
N LYS A 713 -67.68 -28.94 -10.79
CA LYS A 713 -67.92 -28.28 -9.50
C LYS A 713 -69.32 -27.66 -9.36
N TYR A 714 -70.00 -27.34 -10.46
CA TYR A 714 -71.37 -26.77 -10.43
C TYR A 714 -72.41 -27.78 -9.92
N VAL A 715 -72.18 -29.08 -10.16
CA VAL A 715 -73.07 -30.16 -9.72
C VAL A 715 -72.92 -30.40 -8.21
N LYS A 716 -71.71 -30.28 -7.66
CA LYS A 716 -71.46 -30.35 -6.21
C LYS A 716 -72.00 -29.11 -5.46
N LYS A 717 -72.06 -27.95 -6.12
CA LYS A 717 -72.66 -26.70 -5.60
C LYS A 717 -74.19 -26.77 -5.45
N LEU A 718 -74.85 -27.68 -6.17
CA LEU A 718 -76.30 -27.91 -6.05
C LEU A 718 -76.65 -28.87 -4.90
N THR A 719 -75.74 -29.77 -4.52
CA THR A 719 -75.99 -30.81 -3.51
C THR A 719 -75.47 -30.47 -2.10
N GLN A 720 -74.63 -29.44 -1.92
CA GLN A 720 -74.11 -28.99 -0.62
C GLN A 720 -74.38 -27.51 -0.31
N ARG A 721 -75.62 -27.02 -0.47
CA ARG A 721 -76.00 -25.71 0.09
C ARG A 721 -76.19 -25.84 1.61
N SER A 722 -75.15 -25.61 2.39
CA SER A 722 -75.37 -25.23 3.79
C SER A 722 -75.91 -23.79 3.84
N VAL A 723 -76.87 -23.54 4.73
CA VAL A 723 -77.74 -22.34 4.78
C VAL A 723 -77.08 -21.21 5.59
N CYS A 724 -75.74 -21.11 5.60
CA CYS A 724 -75.04 -20.16 6.47
C CYS A 724 -74.67 -18.87 5.72
N SER A 725 -75.05 -17.72 6.26
CA SER A 725 -74.68 -16.39 5.74
C SER A 725 -73.20 -16.12 6.00
N TYR A 726 -72.49 -15.66 4.97
CA TYR A 726 -71.10 -15.25 5.12
C TYR A 726 -71.01 -14.01 6.01
N THR A 727 -70.20 -14.09 7.05
CA THR A 727 -69.96 -13.01 8.01
C THR A 727 -68.50 -12.62 7.84
N VAL A 728 -68.22 -11.32 7.65
CA VAL A 728 -66.85 -10.85 7.47
C VAL A 728 -66.05 -11.03 8.77
N PRO A 729 -64.97 -11.83 8.77
CA PRO A 729 -64.15 -12.01 9.96
C PRO A 729 -63.33 -10.77 10.29
N ASP A 730 -63.10 -10.57 11.59
CA ASP A 730 -62.27 -9.49 12.14
C ASP A 730 -60.85 -9.50 11.59
N GLU A 731 -60.30 -10.68 11.31
CA GLU A 731 -58.98 -10.89 10.72
C GLU A 731 -58.90 -10.46 9.25
N LEU A 732 -60.02 -10.49 8.52
CA LEU A 732 -60.07 -9.96 7.15
C LEU A 732 -59.97 -8.44 7.14
N GLY A 733 -60.56 -7.80 8.16
CA GLY A 733 -60.35 -6.38 8.45
C GLY A 733 -58.87 -6.06 8.58
N ILE A 734 -58.16 -6.81 9.43
CA ILE A 734 -56.72 -6.63 9.67
C ILE A 734 -55.93 -6.74 8.37
N LEU A 735 -56.19 -7.76 7.55
CA LEU A 735 -55.49 -7.96 6.28
C LEU A 735 -55.72 -6.79 5.31
N LEU A 736 -56.99 -6.41 5.06
CA LEU A 736 -57.31 -5.38 4.07
C LEU A 736 -56.87 -3.99 4.51
N ASN A 737 -57.01 -3.66 5.80
CA ASN A 737 -56.46 -2.42 6.37
C ASN A 737 -54.93 -2.38 6.23
N SER A 738 -54.25 -3.51 6.49
CA SER A 738 -52.79 -3.63 6.33
C SER A 738 -52.33 -3.41 4.88
N MET A 739 -52.99 -4.05 3.90
CA MET A 739 -52.70 -3.84 2.49
C MET A 739 -52.95 -2.39 2.06
N LYS A 740 -53.99 -1.76 2.59
CA LYS A 740 -54.30 -0.35 2.32
C LYS A 740 -53.25 0.58 2.91
N ARG A 741 -52.81 0.35 4.15
CA ARG A 741 -51.73 1.08 4.81
C ARG A 741 -50.40 0.94 4.07
N MET A 742 -50.07 -0.25 3.60
CA MET A 742 -48.90 -0.47 2.74
C MET A 742 -48.92 0.42 1.50
N LEU A 743 -50.08 0.50 0.82
CA LEU A 743 -50.26 1.30 -0.40
C LEU A 743 -50.22 2.81 -0.17
N ASP A 744 -50.88 3.30 0.88
CA ASP A 744 -51.13 4.74 1.05
C ASP A 744 -50.10 5.43 1.95
N VAL A 745 -49.43 4.70 2.84
CA VAL A 745 -48.56 5.28 3.88
C VAL A 745 -47.14 4.76 3.80
N LEU A 746 -46.93 3.44 3.81
CA LEU A 746 -45.59 2.87 3.97
C LEU A 746 -44.77 2.91 2.67
N ARG A 747 -45.35 2.46 1.54
CA ARG A 747 -44.67 2.49 0.24
C ARG A 747 -44.28 3.88 -0.25
N PRO A 748 -45.16 4.91 -0.18
CA PRO A 748 -44.81 6.25 -0.64
C PRO A 748 -43.55 6.79 0.04
N LYS A 749 -43.30 6.45 1.31
CA LYS A 749 -42.06 6.83 2.01
C LYS A 749 -40.82 6.23 1.37
N ILE A 750 -40.85 4.93 1.02
CA ILE A 750 -39.76 4.25 0.29
C ILE A 750 -39.57 4.88 -1.09
N GLU A 751 -40.67 5.09 -1.84
CA GLU A 751 -40.61 5.70 -3.19
C GLU A 751 -40.01 7.12 -3.16
N ILE A 752 -40.32 7.92 -2.13
CA ILE A 752 -39.74 9.26 -1.95
C ILE A 752 -38.22 9.19 -1.76
N GLN A 753 -37.73 8.22 -0.98
CA GLN A 753 -36.29 8.05 -0.74
C GLN A 753 -35.53 7.65 -2.01
N PHE A 754 -36.08 6.72 -2.81
CA PHE A 754 -35.49 6.36 -4.11
C PHE A 754 -35.54 7.54 -5.11
N LYS A 755 -36.61 8.34 -5.08
CA LYS A 755 -36.70 9.56 -5.90
C LYS A 755 -35.65 10.60 -5.50
N SER A 756 -35.39 10.79 -4.19
CA SER A 756 -34.33 11.70 -3.76
C SER A 756 -32.95 11.24 -4.25
N TRP A 757 -32.68 9.94 -4.22
CA TRP A 757 -31.42 9.40 -4.74
C TRP A 757 -31.31 9.43 -6.26
N GLY A 758 -32.44 9.45 -6.99
CA GLY A 758 -32.44 9.66 -8.44
C GLY A 758 -31.78 10.97 -8.85
N SER A 759 -31.81 12.00 -7.99
CA SER A 759 -31.10 13.27 -8.24
C SER A 759 -29.57 13.14 -8.23
N CYS A 760 -29.03 12.07 -7.64
CA CYS A 760 -27.59 11.81 -7.59
C CYS A 760 -27.05 11.21 -8.90
N ILE A 761 -27.92 10.72 -9.79
CA ILE A 761 -27.51 10.13 -11.08
C ILE A 761 -27.21 11.26 -12.07
N PRO A 762 -26.00 11.35 -12.63
CA PRO A 762 -25.73 12.29 -13.72
C PRO A 762 -26.58 11.95 -14.95
N ASP A 763 -27.18 12.96 -15.58
CA ASP A 763 -28.08 12.86 -16.75
C ASP A 763 -27.49 11.93 -17.84
N GLY A 764 -27.89 10.66 -17.85
CA GLY A 764 -27.33 9.69 -18.81
C GLY A 764 -27.87 8.26 -18.78
N GLY A 765 -28.72 7.90 -17.81
CA GLY A 765 -29.32 6.55 -17.73
C GLY A 765 -30.77 6.50 -18.24
N ASN A 766 -31.06 5.59 -19.18
CA ASN A 766 -32.40 5.40 -19.77
C ASN A 766 -33.43 4.73 -18.85
N THR A 767 -33.03 4.23 -17.67
CA THR A 767 -33.93 3.61 -16.68
C THR A 767 -34.04 4.49 -15.46
N ALA A 768 -35.21 5.08 -15.24
CA ALA A 768 -35.47 5.89 -14.05
C ALA A 768 -35.53 4.97 -12.81
N PRO A 769 -34.88 5.33 -11.69
CA PRO A 769 -35.06 4.64 -10.42
C PRO A 769 -36.55 4.59 -10.04
N GLY A 770 -37.04 3.43 -9.61
CA GLY A 770 -38.42 3.24 -9.16
C GLY A 770 -39.31 2.43 -10.08
N GLU A 771 -38.86 2.04 -11.28
CA GLU A 771 -39.65 1.17 -12.18
C GLU A 771 -40.02 -0.16 -11.50
N ARG A 772 -39.09 -0.80 -10.80
CA ARG A 772 -39.33 -2.11 -10.14
C ARG A 772 -40.25 -1.95 -8.94
N LEU A 773 -40.09 -0.87 -8.17
CA LEU A 773 -41.03 -0.54 -7.10
C LEU A 773 -42.44 -0.29 -7.64
N SER A 774 -42.55 0.36 -8.80
CA SER A 774 -43.83 0.61 -9.47
C SER A 774 -44.53 -0.68 -9.90
N GLU A 775 -43.79 -1.68 -10.41
CA GLU A 775 -44.33 -3.02 -10.73
C GLU A 775 -44.97 -3.66 -9.50
N VAL A 776 -44.30 -3.60 -8.35
CA VAL A 776 -44.84 -4.16 -7.11
C VAL A 776 -46.05 -3.35 -6.61
N THR A 777 -46.08 -2.03 -6.83
CA THR A 777 -47.23 -1.18 -6.49
C THR A 777 -48.45 -1.57 -7.33
N VAL A 778 -48.27 -1.82 -8.63
CA VAL A 778 -49.33 -2.30 -9.52
C VAL A 778 -49.85 -3.67 -9.07
N MET A 779 -48.94 -4.59 -8.73
CA MET A 779 -49.28 -5.92 -8.21
C MET A 779 -50.10 -5.84 -6.91
N LEU A 780 -49.67 -5.04 -5.95
CA LEU A 780 -50.35 -4.86 -4.67
C LEU A 780 -51.74 -4.23 -4.84
N ARG A 781 -51.87 -3.20 -5.69
CA ARG A 781 -53.17 -2.59 -6.03
C ARG A 781 -54.10 -3.58 -6.73
N ALA A 782 -53.57 -4.45 -7.58
CA ALA A 782 -54.36 -5.47 -8.26
C ALA A 782 -54.88 -6.52 -7.26
N LYS A 783 -54.01 -7.03 -6.36
CA LYS A 783 -54.43 -7.96 -5.30
C LYS A 783 -55.46 -7.37 -4.35
N PHE A 784 -55.23 -6.15 -3.87
CA PHE A 784 -56.17 -5.45 -2.98
C PHE A 784 -57.56 -5.30 -3.63
N ARG A 785 -57.63 -4.82 -4.88
CA ARG A 785 -58.89 -4.72 -5.64
C ARG A 785 -59.57 -6.08 -5.82
N SER A 786 -58.79 -7.12 -6.10
CA SER A 786 -59.30 -8.49 -6.25
C SER A 786 -59.95 -9.01 -4.97
N TYR A 787 -59.33 -8.77 -3.81
CA TYR A 787 -59.90 -9.15 -2.52
C TYR A 787 -61.16 -8.34 -2.17
N LEU A 788 -61.16 -7.02 -2.40
CA LEU A 788 -62.36 -6.20 -2.22
C LEU A 788 -63.53 -6.73 -3.06
N GLN A 789 -63.28 -7.04 -4.33
CA GLN A 789 -64.31 -7.60 -5.21
C GLN A 789 -64.81 -8.95 -4.71
N ALA A 790 -63.92 -9.84 -4.24
CA ALA A 790 -64.31 -11.15 -3.74
C ALA A 790 -65.19 -11.06 -2.47
N VAL A 791 -64.90 -10.09 -1.58
CA VAL A 791 -65.72 -9.79 -0.40
C VAL A 791 -67.09 -9.29 -0.84
N VAL A 792 -67.14 -8.30 -1.73
CA VAL A 792 -68.39 -7.75 -2.29
C VAL A 792 -69.26 -8.85 -2.92
N GLU A 793 -68.68 -9.75 -3.71
CA GLU A 793 -69.43 -10.88 -4.30
C GLU A 793 -69.96 -11.84 -3.23
N LYS A 794 -69.22 -12.12 -2.15
CA LYS A 794 -69.73 -12.94 -1.04
C LYS A 794 -70.86 -12.26 -0.28
N LEU A 795 -70.77 -10.95 -0.04
CA LEU A 795 -71.85 -10.18 0.57
C LEU A 795 -73.10 -10.17 -0.33
N ALA A 796 -72.93 -10.04 -1.64
CA ALA A 796 -74.02 -10.13 -2.60
C ALA A 796 -74.60 -11.56 -2.76
N GLU A 797 -73.82 -12.60 -2.45
CA GLU A 797 -74.36 -13.97 -2.33
C GLU A 797 -75.30 -14.09 -1.13
N ASN A 798 -75.02 -13.41 -0.01
CA ASN A 798 -75.89 -13.44 1.18
C ASN A 798 -77.30 -12.90 0.89
N THR A 799 -77.43 -11.86 0.08
CA THR A 799 -78.75 -11.32 -0.29
C THR A 799 -79.56 -12.28 -1.17
N LYS A 800 -78.89 -13.26 -1.80
CA LYS A 800 -79.50 -14.25 -2.71
C LYS A 800 -79.90 -15.55 -2.00
N LEU A 801 -79.57 -15.71 -0.71
CA LEU A 801 -79.86 -16.92 0.08
C LEU A 801 -81.35 -17.09 0.36
N GLN A 802 -82.05 -16.00 0.71
CA GLN A 802 -83.49 -16.02 0.99
C GLN A 802 -84.29 -15.45 -0.20
N ASN A 803 -85.51 -15.95 -0.41
CA ASN A 803 -86.37 -15.45 -1.48
C ASN A 803 -86.85 -14.02 -1.22
N THR A 804 -87.05 -13.66 0.05
CA THR A 804 -87.51 -12.35 0.54
C THR A 804 -86.47 -11.24 0.38
N THR A 805 -85.19 -11.59 0.27
CA THR A 805 -84.06 -10.64 0.13
C THR A 805 -83.53 -10.60 -1.31
N LYS A 806 -83.97 -11.53 -2.16
CA LYS A 806 -83.44 -11.68 -3.52
C LYS A 806 -84.04 -10.63 -4.44
N LEU A 807 -83.24 -9.60 -4.75
CA LEU A 807 -83.66 -8.44 -5.56
C LEU A 807 -84.38 -8.81 -6.86
N LYS A 808 -83.88 -9.81 -7.61
CA LYS A 808 -84.54 -10.29 -8.84
C LYS A 808 -85.97 -10.82 -8.59
N LYS A 809 -86.23 -11.48 -7.46
CA LYS A 809 -87.57 -11.98 -7.09
C LYS A 809 -88.49 -10.85 -6.64
N ILE A 810 -87.97 -9.97 -5.77
CA ILE A 810 -88.69 -8.77 -5.31
C ILE A 810 -89.14 -7.94 -6.51
N LEU A 811 -88.24 -7.72 -7.47
CA LEU A 811 -88.57 -7.06 -8.72
C LEU A 811 -89.58 -7.90 -9.50
N GLN A 812 -89.35 -9.21 -9.73
CA GLN A 812 -90.26 -10.15 -10.44
C GLN A 812 -91.72 -10.15 -9.98
N GLU A 813 -91.96 -9.77 -8.74
CA GLU A 813 -93.29 -9.76 -8.14
C GLU A 813 -93.93 -8.35 -8.14
N ALA A 814 -93.22 -7.33 -8.61
CA ALA A 814 -93.66 -5.94 -8.74
C ALA A 814 -94.31 -5.66 -10.12
N LYS A 815 -95.48 -6.26 -10.37
CA LYS A 815 -96.30 -5.96 -11.57
C LYS A 815 -96.96 -4.58 -11.49
N GLU A 816 -97.41 -4.08 -12.63
CA GLU A 816 -97.92 -2.71 -12.88
C GLU A 816 -99.07 -2.24 -11.95
N SER A 817 -99.80 -3.15 -11.31
CA SER A 817 -100.92 -2.87 -10.40
C SER A 817 -100.55 -2.69 -8.92
N VAL A 818 -99.26 -2.76 -8.57
CA VAL A 818 -98.79 -2.75 -7.18
C VAL A 818 -98.51 -1.32 -6.70
N VAL A 819 -99.00 -0.97 -5.51
CA VAL A 819 -98.81 0.36 -4.89
C VAL A 819 -97.35 0.53 -4.48
N GLU A 820 -96.81 1.76 -4.55
CA GLU A 820 -95.41 2.05 -4.17
C GLU A 820 -95.08 1.60 -2.73
N SER A 821 -96.04 1.72 -1.81
CA SER A 821 -95.93 1.23 -0.43
C SER A 821 -95.66 -0.27 -0.35
N ASP A 822 -96.25 -1.07 -1.24
CA ASP A 822 -96.12 -2.53 -1.23
C ASP A 822 -94.73 -2.94 -1.74
N ILE A 823 -94.21 -2.25 -2.75
CA ILE A 823 -92.85 -2.48 -3.27
C ILE A 823 -91.82 -2.09 -2.21
N ARG A 824 -92.03 -0.96 -1.51
CA ARG A 824 -91.18 -0.53 -0.39
C ARG A 824 -91.25 -1.52 0.78
N GLY A 825 -92.43 -2.01 1.13
CA GLY A 825 -92.62 -3.04 2.17
C GLY A 825 -91.92 -4.37 1.83
N ARG A 826 -91.93 -4.79 0.55
CA ARG A 826 -91.20 -5.98 0.09
C ARG A 826 -89.69 -5.80 0.00
N MET A 827 -89.21 -4.57 -0.20
CA MET A 827 -87.78 -4.25 -0.15
C MET A 827 -87.25 -4.13 1.29
N GLN A 828 -88.12 -3.98 2.30
CA GLN A 828 -87.72 -3.77 3.70
C GLN A 828 -86.82 -4.89 4.26
N PRO A 829 -87.09 -6.20 4.06
CA PRO A 829 -86.20 -7.25 4.55
C PRO A 829 -84.80 -7.19 3.94
N LEU A 830 -84.69 -6.77 2.67
CA LEU A 830 -83.40 -6.54 2.03
C LEU A 830 -82.72 -5.29 2.61
N LYS A 831 -83.45 -4.19 2.82
CA LYS A 831 -82.93 -2.96 3.44
C LYS A 831 -82.38 -3.23 4.84
N ASP A 832 -83.09 -4.01 5.65
CA ASP A 832 -82.65 -4.37 7.01
C ASP A 832 -81.39 -5.25 6.99
N GLN A 833 -81.34 -6.23 6.07
CA GLN A 833 -80.14 -7.07 5.89
C GLN A 833 -78.93 -6.23 5.45
N LEU A 834 -79.12 -5.31 4.50
CA LEU A 834 -78.06 -4.42 4.03
C LEU A 834 -77.56 -3.52 5.16
N THR A 835 -78.46 -2.91 5.92
CA THR A 835 -78.13 -2.06 7.07
C THR A 835 -77.33 -2.81 8.12
N ASN A 836 -77.78 -4.02 8.51
CA ASN A 836 -77.05 -4.86 9.47
C ASN A 836 -75.66 -5.26 8.95
N THR A 837 -75.55 -5.56 7.66
CA THR A 837 -74.25 -5.88 7.04
C THR A 837 -73.33 -4.66 7.07
N ILE A 838 -73.82 -3.46 6.73
CA ILE A 838 -73.03 -2.21 6.76
C ILE A 838 -72.53 -1.92 8.18
N ASN A 839 -73.38 -2.06 9.20
CA ASN A 839 -72.97 -1.90 10.61
C ASN A 839 -71.85 -2.86 10.99
N GLN A 840 -71.94 -4.12 10.56
CA GLN A 840 -70.89 -5.11 10.79
C GLN A 840 -69.59 -4.77 10.03
N LEU A 841 -69.69 -4.23 8.81
CA LEU A 841 -68.50 -3.83 8.05
C LEU A 841 -67.76 -2.68 8.76
N GLN A 842 -68.48 -1.76 9.39
CA GLN A 842 -67.87 -0.64 10.12
C GLN A 842 -67.06 -1.10 11.33
N SER A 843 -67.50 -2.15 12.03
CA SER A 843 -66.75 -2.68 13.18
C SER A 843 -65.45 -3.40 12.80
N VAL A 844 -65.32 -3.81 11.53
CA VAL A 844 -64.20 -4.62 11.04
C VAL A 844 -63.18 -3.80 10.24
N PHE A 845 -63.63 -2.83 9.44
CA PHE A 845 -62.79 -2.10 8.49
C PHE A 845 -62.51 -0.66 8.91
N GLU A 846 -61.29 -0.18 8.64
CA GLU A 846 -60.99 1.25 8.74
C GLU A 846 -61.75 2.05 7.67
N THR A 847 -61.97 3.35 7.91
CA THR A 847 -62.82 4.25 7.13
C THR A 847 -62.66 4.10 5.62
N HIS A 848 -61.42 4.10 5.11
CA HIS A 848 -61.18 3.99 3.66
C HIS A 848 -61.55 2.63 3.07
N VAL A 849 -61.26 1.54 3.77
CA VAL A 849 -61.58 0.17 3.32
C VAL A 849 -63.09 -0.06 3.43
N PHE A 850 -63.70 0.41 4.52
CA PHE A 850 -65.14 0.39 4.73
C PHE A 850 -65.90 1.09 3.59
N VAL A 851 -65.51 2.34 3.26
CA VAL A 851 -66.12 3.10 2.16
C VAL A 851 -65.96 2.37 0.83
N ALA A 852 -64.77 1.81 0.55
CA ALA A 852 -64.53 1.07 -0.69
C ALA A 852 -65.42 -0.18 -0.83
N ILE A 853 -65.60 -0.94 0.26
CA ILE A 853 -66.47 -2.13 0.27
C ILE A 853 -67.93 -1.73 0.16
N CYS A 854 -68.39 -0.71 0.88
CA CYS A 854 -69.78 -0.25 0.81
C CYS A 854 -70.14 0.27 -0.58
N ARG A 855 -69.26 1.08 -1.20
CA ARG A 855 -69.43 1.56 -2.58
C ARG A 855 -69.42 0.42 -3.58
N GLY A 856 -68.52 -0.55 -3.43
CA GLY A 856 -68.49 -1.75 -4.27
C GLY A 856 -69.74 -2.61 -4.11
N PHE A 857 -70.26 -2.74 -2.89
CA PHE A 857 -71.49 -3.49 -2.62
C PHE A 857 -72.72 -2.80 -3.20
N TRP A 858 -72.82 -1.49 -3.04
CA TRP A 858 -73.85 -0.66 -3.65
C TRP A 858 -73.82 -0.77 -5.18
N ASP A 859 -72.64 -0.67 -5.80
CA ASP A 859 -72.47 -0.84 -7.24
C ASP A 859 -72.91 -2.23 -7.71
N ARG A 860 -72.53 -3.28 -6.97
CA ARG A 860 -72.89 -4.66 -7.30
C ARG A 860 -74.40 -4.92 -7.23
N MET A 861 -75.08 -4.32 -6.25
CA MET A 861 -76.54 -4.36 -6.14
C MET A 861 -77.19 -3.59 -7.30
N GLY A 862 -76.62 -2.44 -7.68
CA GLY A 862 -77.00 -1.70 -8.89
C GLY A 862 -76.85 -2.53 -10.16
N GLN A 863 -75.75 -3.28 -10.31
CA GLN A 863 -75.54 -4.19 -11.44
C GLN A 863 -76.59 -5.31 -11.49
N ASP A 864 -77.06 -5.80 -10.34
CA ASP A 864 -78.16 -6.78 -10.30
C ASP A 864 -79.49 -6.18 -10.80
N VAL A 865 -79.75 -4.88 -10.56
CA VAL A 865 -80.89 -4.14 -11.16
C VAL A 865 -80.66 -3.90 -12.65
N LEU A 866 -79.46 -3.49 -13.05
CA LEU A 866 -79.11 -3.23 -14.45
C LEU A 866 -79.28 -4.49 -15.30
N ASN A 867 -78.69 -5.60 -14.87
CA ASN A 867 -78.86 -6.92 -15.51
C ASN A 867 -80.34 -7.33 -15.58
N PHE A 868 -81.16 -6.95 -14.59
CA PHE A 868 -82.59 -7.24 -14.61
C PHE A 868 -83.32 -6.44 -15.71
N LEU A 869 -83.00 -5.16 -15.85
CA LEU A 869 -83.57 -4.26 -16.87
C LEU A 869 -83.10 -4.61 -18.29
N GLU A 870 -81.81 -4.90 -18.48
CA GLU A 870 -81.23 -5.25 -19.78
C GLU A 870 -81.82 -6.53 -20.37
N ASN A 871 -82.12 -7.53 -19.53
CA ASN A 871 -82.76 -8.77 -19.95
C ASN A 871 -84.24 -8.60 -20.31
N ARG A 872 -84.85 -7.43 -20.09
CA ARG A 872 -86.30 -7.20 -20.19
C ARG A 872 -86.67 -5.82 -20.74
N LYS A 873 -85.86 -5.29 -21.67
CA LYS A 873 -85.97 -3.92 -22.25
C LYS A 873 -87.36 -3.53 -22.78
N GLU A 874 -88.23 -4.50 -23.10
CA GLU A 874 -89.55 -4.25 -23.71
C GLU A 874 -90.70 -4.05 -22.70
N ASN A 875 -90.51 -4.36 -21.40
CA ASN A 875 -91.62 -4.33 -20.44
C ASN A 875 -91.64 -3.07 -19.58
N ARG A 876 -92.51 -2.11 -19.92
CA ARG A 876 -92.68 -0.82 -19.21
C ARG A 876 -93.10 -0.93 -17.75
N SER A 877 -93.84 -1.98 -17.39
CA SER A 877 -94.33 -2.22 -16.02
C SER A 877 -93.23 -2.32 -14.95
N TRP A 878 -92.00 -2.59 -15.35
CA TRP A 878 -90.88 -2.89 -14.46
C TRP A 878 -90.03 -1.67 -14.13
N TYR A 879 -90.14 -0.60 -14.91
CA TYR A 879 -89.40 0.64 -14.71
C TYR A 879 -89.79 1.31 -13.39
N LYS A 880 -91.09 1.27 -13.03
CA LYS A 880 -91.59 1.84 -11.77
C LYS A 880 -91.02 1.09 -10.55
N GLY A 881 -91.07 -0.24 -10.57
CA GLY A 881 -90.50 -1.08 -9.50
C GLY A 881 -88.98 -0.94 -9.38
N SER A 882 -88.26 -0.86 -10.50
CA SER A 882 -86.81 -0.65 -10.50
C SER A 882 -86.40 0.75 -10.04
N ARG A 883 -87.15 1.82 -10.34
CA ARG A 883 -86.91 3.17 -9.78
C ARG A 883 -87.03 3.16 -8.26
N ILE A 884 -88.08 2.54 -7.72
CA ILE A 884 -88.29 2.44 -6.27
C ILE A 884 -87.17 1.62 -5.64
N ALA A 885 -86.79 0.48 -6.23
CA ALA A 885 -85.71 -0.36 -5.72
C ALA A 885 -84.36 0.38 -5.66
N VAL A 886 -84.02 1.16 -6.70
CA VAL A 886 -82.81 2.00 -6.70
C VAL A 886 -82.88 3.06 -5.59
N SER A 887 -84.01 3.76 -5.43
CA SER A 887 -84.15 4.74 -4.35
C SER A 887 -83.98 4.13 -2.95
N VAL A 888 -84.44 2.89 -2.74
CA VAL A 888 -84.29 2.19 -1.47
C VAL A 888 -82.84 1.74 -1.26
N LEU A 889 -82.13 1.32 -2.31
CA LEU A 889 -80.71 0.99 -2.22
C LEU A 889 -79.86 2.24 -1.92
N ASP A 890 -80.14 3.34 -2.61
CA ASP A 890 -79.44 4.61 -2.40
C ASP A 890 -79.63 5.10 -0.96
N ASP A 891 -80.85 5.08 -0.44
CA ASP A 891 -81.14 5.39 0.96
C ASP A 891 -80.48 4.40 1.93
N ALA A 892 -80.49 3.09 1.62
CA ALA A 892 -79.88 2.08 2.48
C ALA A 892 -78.35 2.23 2.60
N PHE A 893 -77.64 2.59 1.52
CA PHE A 893 -76.20 2.76 1.55
C PHE A 893 -75.80 4.18 1.96
N ALA A 894 -76.34 5.22 1.34
CA ALA A 894 -75.95 6.61 1.59
C ALA A 894 -76.33 7.05 3.01
N SER A 895 -77.57 6.81 3.44
CA SER A 895 -78.03 7.24 4.77
C SER A 895 -77.30 6.48 5.88
N GLN A 896 -77.02 5.18 5.69
CA GLN A 896 -76.29 4.38 6.68
C GLN A 896 -74.81 4.76 6.72
N MET A 897 -74.13 4.92 5.58
CA MET A 897 -72.75 5.40 5.56
C MET A 897 -72.64 6.78 6.24
N GLN A 898 -73.57 7.70 5.93
CA GLN A 898 -73.61 9.03 6.55
C GLN A 898 -73.86 8.97 8.06
N GLN A 899 -74.74 8.08 8.52
CA GLN A 899 -75.02 7.88 9.95
C GLN A 899 -73.79 7.37 10.70
N LEU A 900 -73.03 6.46 10.08
CA LEU A 900 -71.91 5.78 10.74
C LEU A 900 -70.60 6.57 10.73
N LEU A 901 -70.34 7.33 9.66
CA LEU A 901 -69.08 8.07 9.47
C LEU A 901 -69.21 9.59 9.60
N GLY A 902 -70.42 10.15 9.49
CA GLY A 902 -70.68 11.59 9.64
C GLY A 902 -69.74 12.46 8.80
N ASN A 903 -68.99 13.33 9.46
CA ASN A 903 -68.07 14.29 8.83
C ASN A 903 -66.80 13.66 8.24
N ALA A 904 -66.55 12.36 8.46
CA ALA A 904 -65.37 11.67 7.92
C ALA A 904 -65.54 11.25 6.44
N LEU A 905 -66.76 11.36 5.88
CA LEU A 905 -67.06 11.10 4.48
C LEU A 905 -66.78 12.32 3.61
N GLN A 906 -66.26 12.09 2.41
CA GLN A 906 -66.19 13.12 1.37
C GLN A 906 -67.46 13.10 0.51
N GLU A 907 -67.83 14.23 -0.10
CA GLU A 907 -69.02 14.30 -0.98
C GLU A 907 -68.98 13.22 -2.08
N LYS A 908 -67.80 12.98 -2.65
CA LYS A 908 -67.55 11.92 -3.65
C LYS A 908 -67.83 10.49 -3.14
N ASP A 909 -67.77 10.26 -1.82
CA ASP A 909 -67.98 8.95 -1.23
C ASP A 909 -69.47 8.58 -1.17
N LEU A 910 -70.37 9.58 -1.22
CA LEU A 910 -71.83 9.43 -1.26
C LEU A 910 -72.39 9.45 -2.69
N GLU A 911 -71.59 9.82 -3.69
CA GLU A 911 -72.04 9.82 -5.08
C GLU A 911 -72.47 8.42 -5.53
N PRO A 912 -73.61 8.28 -6.24
CA PRO A 912 -74.13 6.99 -6.68
C PRO A 912 -73.11 6.27 -7.58
N PRO A 913 -72.84 4.98 -7.34
CA PRO A 913 -71.89 4.22 -8.16
C PRO A 913 -72.31 4.10 -9.64
N ARG A 914 -71.35 3.75 -10.49
CA ARG A 914 -71.51 3.72 -11.95
C ARG A 914 -72.73 2.90 -12.39
N SER A 915 -72.93 1.70 -11.84
CA SER A 915 -74.05 0.84 -12.23
C SER A 915 -75.40 1.47 -11.88
N ILE A 916 -75.48 2.20 -10.76
CA ILE A 916 -76.69 2.94 -10.35
C ILE A 916 -76.95 4.11 -11.29
N MET A 917 -75.91 4.85 -11.67
CA MET A 917 -76.04 5.94 -12.65
C MET A 917 -76.51 5.44 -14.02
N GLU A 918 -75.99 4.29 -14.48
CA GLU A 918 -76.41 3.65 -15.73
C GLU A 918 -77.89 3.20 -15.66
N VAL A 919 -78.31 2.62 -14.53
CA VAL A 919 -79.72 2.31 -14.28
C VAL A 919 -80.57 3.57 -14.32
N ARG A 920 -80.17 4.66 -13.64
CA ARG A 920 -80.89 5.94 -13.67
C ARG A 920 -81.03 6.49 -15.09
N SER A 921 -79.97 6.41 -15.90
CA SER A 921 -80.00 6.80 -17.32
C SER A 921 -81.01 5.99 -18.13
N MET A 922 -81.04 4.65 -17.98
CA MET A 922 -82.04 3.80 -18.64
C MET A 922 -83.47 4.13 -18.18
N LEU A 923 -83.66 4.44 -16.90
CA LEU A 923 -84.97 4.75 -16.32
C LEU A 923 -85.47 6.16 -16.67
N CYS A 924 -84.58 7.11 -17.02
CA CYS A 924 -84.92 8.50 -17.38
C CYS A 924 -85.22 8.71 -18.87
N LYS A 925 -84.75 7.84 -19.77
CA LYS A 925 -84.97 7.96 -21.22
C LYS A 925 -86.45 7.94 -21.65
N ASP A 926 -87.36 7.50 -20.79
CA ASP A 926 -88.79 7.34 -21.09
C ASP A 926 -89.74 8.25 -20.27
N ALA A 927 -89.25 9.34 -19.65
CA ALA A 927 -90.17 10.34 -19.06
C ALA A 927 -90.72 11.27 -20.16
N PRO A 928 -92.05 11.39 -20.37
CA PRO A 928 -92.57 12.45 -21.22
C PRO A 928 -92.27 13.79 -20.55
N ASN A 929 -91.60 14.67 -21.30
CA ASN A 929 -91.26 16.03 -20.91
C ASN A 929 -92.46 16.76 -20.27
N HIS A 930 -92.50 16.82 -18.95
CA HIS A 930 -93.14 17.92 -18.24
C HIS A 930 -92.05 18.82 -17.65
N LYS A 931 -92.07 20.05 -18.15
CA LYS A 931 -91.12 21.13 -17.95
C LYS A 931 -90.72 21.32 -16.48
N LYS A 932 -89.41 21.51 -16.31
CA LYS A 932 -88.74 22.40 -15.35
C LYS A 932 -89.29 22.43 -13.93
N SER A 933 -88.59 21.76 -13.02
CA SER A 933 -88.29 22.33 -11.71
C SER A 933 -86.91 21.85 -11.28
N SER A 934 -86.03 22.83 -11.09
CA SER A 934 -84.86 22.75 -10.22
C SER A 934 -85.23 22.08 -8.90
N TYR A 935 -84.45 21.10 -8.45
CA TYR A 935 -84.00 21.00 -7.06
C TYR A 935 -82.74 20.13 -7.06
N TYR A 936 -81.61 20.79 -6.87
CA TYR A 936 -80.38 20.19 -6.39
C TYR A 936 -80.63 19.61 -5.00
N TYR A 937 -80.32 18.32 -4.81
CA TYR A 937 -79.52 17.80 -3.70
C TYR A 937 -78.92 16.46 -4.12
#